data_AF-A0A2T0N8X0-F1
#
_entry.id   AF-A0A2T0N8X0-F1
#
_cell.length_a   1.000
_cell.length_b   1.000
_cell.length_c   1.000
_cell.angle_alpha   90.00
_cell.angle_beta   90.00
_cell.angle_gamma   90.00
#
_symmetry.space_group_name_H-M   'P 1'
#
loop_
_entity.id
_entity.type
_entity.pdbx_description
1 polymer ?
#
loop_
_entity_poly.entity_id
_entity_poly.type
_entity_poly.pdbx_seq_one_letter_code
_entity_poly.pdbx_strand_id
1 'polypeptide(L)'
;MISGLYQGQDGDSRLALRVDVDGPRPTGRVSGDLFTVAGATTSYAGSFVAGAPAVRGDGDRTLIEGRAAFSVDTPDRDVRVTIGDGGGTAVVAGRTYEVAFASPFFRSVVLEVDSVVGAEPFTAYRTGSLPGPAGSPDRELTVPAAYAEAGVELRLNEPEVIPVTGSGADLAWDDAELHHAMTRHFSAFADQPAWRVWLLVASKHVGGYRGIMFDYNDAHQRQGAAVFHDAIMGATPQARRAQLRTYVHELGHAFNLLHSWQKNLANPPQPLGPDGGFGDLSWMNYVQHYSQGGEEGYWAAFPFQFTDAELVHLRHGFYRNVAMGADAFGKGAAEIAPFEPPVEDHSGLRLEVRAKDSFELGEPVVVEFKLSRTAGPRATHGHLHPDTEFTQVSITQPGGRTLLYRPMMRHCVDTSPRIRLDDGNPALYRSAYIGHGRDGHYFQQPGEYQVRAQYIAADGSRIVSAVCPVKVRFPVSRDDHQVAELMLGEEQGMLFSLLGSDSPRLSAGNQALDEVIGRHGQHPLAVYARMVKGLNAEREFKELTPGNRLRVRLPNPKQGIEHLSAVARDPGIDNITLNLVMRRLARAEARQGDLGRANAVMDRMVATFEAKGVNEIVMGQIRRQAELTKTALAAEVS
;
A
#
# COMPACT_ATOMS: atom_id res chain seq x y z
N MET A 1 16.72 11.86 33.66
CA MET A 1 16.17 11.04 32.57
C MET A 1 17.29 10.84 31.58
N ILE A 2 17.62 9.59 31.25
CA ILE A 2 18.70 9.24 30.31
C ILE A 2 18.17 8.73 28.97
N SER A 3 16.86 8.64 28.81
CA SER A 3 16.29 8.15 27.57
C SER A 3 16.44 9.15 26.43
N GLY A 4 16.87 8.67 25.27
CA GLY A 4 17.07 9.48 24.07
C GLY A 4 18.09 8.92 23.09
N LEU A 5 18.48 9.75 22.14
CA LEU A 5 19.54 9.50 21.17
C LEU A 5 20.87 10.07 21.68
N TYR A 6 21.91 9.24 21.61
CA TYR A 6 23.29 9.56 21.87
C TYR A 6 24.12 9.31 20.61
N GLN A 7 25.19 10.07 20.43
CA GLN A 7 26.11 9.89 19.31
C GLN A 7 27.55 9.80 19.80
N GLY A 8 28.32 8.89 19.21
CA GLY A 8 29.73 8.71 19.52
C GLY A 8 30.51 8.22 18.31
N GLN A 9 31.82 8.27 18.40
CA GLN A 9 32.72 7.79 17.35
C GLN A 9 33.96 7.16 17.99
N ASP A 10 34.36 6.01 17.43
CA ASP A 10 35.59 5.31 17.75
C ASP A 10 36.34 5.09 16.44
N GLY A 11 37.42 5.85 16.20
CA GLY A 11 38.18 5.81 14.95
C GLY A 11 37.30 6.03 13.72
N ASP A 12 37.23 5.02 12.86
CA ASP A 12 36.44 4.97 11.62
C ASP A 12 34.99 4.53 11.82
N SER A 13 34.55 4.25 13.05
CA SER A 13 33.19 3.79 13.33
C SER A 13 32.40 4.85 14.09
N ARG A 14 31.23 5.23 13.57
CA ARG A 14 30.28 6.13 14.23
C ARG A 14 29.08 5.34 14.74
N LEU A 15 28.65 5.66 15.96
CA LEU A 15 27.49 5.07 16.62
C LEU A 15 26.39 6.13 16.82
N ALA A 16 25.17 5.78 16.42
CA ALA A 16 23.94 6.44 16.84
C ALA A 16 23.20 5.52 17.82
N LEU A 17 23.36 5.76 19.12
CA LEU A 17 22.85 4.94 20.22
C LEU A 17 21.51 5.46 20.71
N ARG A 18 20.55 4.58 20.96
CA ARG A 18 19.23 4.89 21.49
C ARG A 18 19.03 4.14 22.80
N VAL A 19 18.72 4.87 23.86
CA VAL A 19 18.50 4.34 25.22
C VAL A 19 17.06 4.64 25.62
N ASP A 20 16.22 3.64 25.88
CA ASP A 20 14.79 3.82 26.21
C ASP A 20 14.42 3.04 27.48
N VAL A 21 14.72 3.62 28.65
CA VAL A 21 14.63 2.92 29.96
C VAL A 21 13.90 3.70 31.05
N ASP A 22 13.79 5.02 30.93
CA ASP A 22 13.23 5.91 31.97
C ASP A 22 12.41 7.09 31.40
N GLY A 23 12.13 7.08 30.10
CA GLY A 23 11.28 8.07 29.42
C GLY A 23 9.78 7.75 29.51
N PRO A 24 8.92 8.55 28.86
CA PRO A 24 7.49 8.26 28.77
C PRO A 24 7.22 6.96 28.01
N ARG A 25 6.49 6.02 28.64
CA ARG A 25 6.26 4.65 28.14
C ARG A 25 7.57 4.00 27.66
N PRO A 26 8.51 3.73 28.59
CA PRO A 26 9.81 3.21 28.22
C PRO A 26 9.65 1.77 27.71
N THR A 27 10.28 1.44 26.58
CA THR A 27 10.24 0.07 26.06
C THR A 27 11.23 -0.87 26.75
N GLY A 28 12.12 -0.33 27.58
CA GLY A 28 13.15 -1.07 28.32
C GLY A 28 14.24 -1.61 27.38
N ARG A 29 14.61 -0.86 26.35
CA ARG A 29 15.51 -1.33 25.27
C ARG A 29 16.68 -0.38 25.05
N VAL A 30 17.75 -0.97 24.53
CA VAL A 30 18.88 -0.22 23.96
C VAL A 30 19.12 -0.70 22.54
N SER A 31 19.36 0.20 21.62
CA SER A 31 19.65 -0.14 20.23
C SER A 31 20.60 0.87 19.62
N GLY A 32 21.21 0.57 18.49
CA GLY A 32 21.98 1.57 17.77
C GLY A 32 22.21 1.24 16.32
N ASP A 33 22.61 2.25 15.57
CA ASP A 33 23.05 2.13 14.18
C ASP A 33 24.54 2.45 14.11
N LEU A 34 25.28 1.59 13.40
CA LEU A 34 26.72 1.65 13.20
C LEU A 34 27.00 2.11 11.77
N PHE A 35 27.94 3.03 11.64
CA PHE A 35 28.39 3.56 10.36
C PHE A 35 29.91 3.51 10.27
N THR A 36 30.43 3.30 9.07
CA THR A 36 31.86 3.47 8.76
C THR A 36 32.08 4.86 8.16
N VAL A 37 33.07 5.57 8.67
CA VAL A 37 33.48 6.92 8.25
C VAL A 37 34.83 6.82 7.57
N ALA A 38 34.88 7.18 6.29
CA ALA A 38 36.11 7.24 5.50
C ALA A 38 36.20 8.60 4.79
N GLY A 39 37.14 9.43 5.23
CA GLY A 39 37.25 10.82 4.77
C GLY A 39 35.95 11.60 5.04
N ALA A 40 35.33 12.11 3.98
CA ALA A 40 34.06 12.83 4.04
C ALA A 40 32.81 11.94 3.82
N THR A 41 33.00 10.62 3.67
CA THR A 41 31.90 9.68 3.40
C THR A 41 31.53 8.89 4.64
N THR A 42 30.23 8.61 4.81
CA THR A 42 29.69 7.77 5.87
C THR A 42 28.80 6.70 5.26
N SER A 43 29.07 5.43 5.56
CA SER A 43 28.32 4.28 5.03
C SER A 43 27.71 3.47 6.17
N TYR A 44 26.48 2.97 5.96
CA TYR A 44 25.84 2.08 6.94
C TYR A 44 26.60 0.76 7.07
N ALA A 45 26.92 0.36 8.30
CA ALA A 45 27.66 -0.86 8.60
C ALA A 45 26.81 -1.92 9.33
N GLY A 46 25.78 -1.52 10.08
CA GLY A 46 24.91 -2.45 10.79
C GLY A 46 24.04 -1.77 11.83
N SER A 47 23.18 -2.54 12.49
CA SER A 47 22.33 -2.11 13.59
C SER A 47 22.29 -3.20 14.65
N PHE A 48 21.96 -2.83 15.87
CA PHE A 48 21.76 -3.79 16.96
C PHE A 48 20.60 -3.39 17.87
N VAL A 49 20.01 -4.38 18.55
CA VAL A 49 18.98 -4.20 19.58
C VAL A 49 19.21 -5.15 20.74
N ALA A 50 19.46 -4.61 21.93
CA ALA A 50 19.37 -5.32 23.21
C ALA A 50 17.93 -5.24 23.70
N GLY A 51 17.25 -6.38 23.68
CA GLY A 51 15.80 -6.41 23.85
C GLY A 51 15.29 -6.45 25.29
N ALA A 52 16.11 -6.89 26.23
CA ALA A 52 15.79 -6.90 27.65
C ALA A 52 17.10 -6.79 28.45
N PRO A 53 17.84 -5.68 28.31
CA PRO A 53 19.07 -5.48 29.06
C PRO A 53 18.76 -5.30 30.56
N ALA A 54 19.70 -5.71 31.41
CA ALA A 54 19.70 -5.36 32.82
C ALA A 54 20.05 -3.87 32.96
N VAL A 55 19.24 -3.13 33.72
CA VAL A 55 19.45 -1.70 34.02
C VAL A 55 19.71 -1.56 35.52
N ARG A 56 20.83 -0.95 35.90
CA ARG A 56 21.26 -0.78 37.30
C ARG A 56 21.82 0.62 37.51
N GLY A 57 21.56 1.19 38.69
CA GLY A 57 22.28 2.38 39.14
C GLY A 57 23.72 2.02 39.50
N ASP A 58 24.66 2.84 39.07
CA ASP A 58 26.09 2.75 39.35
C ASP A 58 26.60 4.14 39.77
N GLY A 59 26.45 4.46 41.06
CA GLY A 59 26.71 5.81 41.58
C GLY A 59 25.75 6.85 40.98
N ASP A 60 26.31 7.88 40.34
CA ASP A 60 25.60 8.92 39.57
C ASP A 60 25.30 8.51 38.12
N ARG A 61 25.66 7.28 37.74
CA ARG A 61 25.50 6.73 36.39
C ARG A 61 24.47 5.61 36.38
N THR A 62 24.01 5.29 35.18
CA THR A 62 23.20 4.11 34.90
C THR A 62 23.97 3.17 34.01
N LEU A 63 24.14 1.93 34.47
CA LEU A 63 24.74 0.83 33.74
C LEU A 63 23.63 -0.02 33.09
N ILE A 64 23.77 -0.26 31.79
CA ILE A 64 22.84 -1.04 30.98
C ILE A 64 23.63 -2.15 30.28
N GLU A 65 23.28 -3.40 30.54
CA GLU A 65 24.01 -4.56 30.02
C GLU A 65 23.07 -5.61 29.45
N GLY A 66 23.36 -6.13 28.28
CA GLY A 66 22.59 -7.23 27.73
C GLY A 66 23.14 -7.75 26.41
N ARG A 67 22.64 -8.92 26.02
CA ARG A 67 22.94 -9.50 24.71
C ARG A 67 22.02 -8.89 23.65
N ALA A 68 22.59 -8.49 22.52
CA ALA A 68 21.87 -7.87 21.42
C ALA A 68 21.75 -8.78 20.20
N ALA A 69 20.67 -8.57 19.44
CA ALA A 69 20.56 -9.04 18.07
C ALA A 69 21.18 -8.00 17.13
N PHE A 70 21.97 -8.45 16.15
CA PHE A 70 22.62 -7.59 15.17
C PHE A 70 22.08 -7.86 13.76
N SER A 71 22.05 -6.83 12.92
CA SER A 71 21.69 -6.97 11.49
C SER A 71 22.83 -7.54 10.64
N VAL A 72 24.04 -7.63 11.21
CA VAL A 72 25.24 -8.23 10.61
C VAL A 72 25.79 -9.28 11.56
N ASP A 73 26.49 -10.27 11.02
CA ASP A 73 27.09 -11.29 11.88
C ASP A 73 28.29 -10.72 12.65
N THR A 74 28.31 -10.98 13.95
CA THR A 74 29.38 -10.54 14.86
C THR A 74 29.55 -11.58 15.97
N PRO A 75 30.81 -11.93 16.33
CA PRO A 75 31.09 -12.83 17.44
C PRO A 75 30.81 -12.17 18.79
N ASP A 76 31.02 -10.85 18.91
CA ASP A 76 30.69 -10.08 20.11
C ASP A 76 29.26 -9.54 20.00
N ARG A 77 28.38 -10.09 20.84
CA ARG A 77 26.96 -9.74 20.89
C ARG A 77 26.57 -9.05 22.19
N ASP A 78 27.52 -8.83 23.09
CA ASP A 78 27.23 -8.15 24.34
C ASP A 78 27.28 -6.63 24.12
N VAL A 79 26.33 -5.94 24.74
CA VAL A 79 26.24 -4.48 24.73
C VAL A 79 26.30 -4.03 26.17
N ARG A 80 27.23 -3.11 26.45
CA ARG A 80 27.34 -2.43 27.75
C ARG A 80 27.31 -0.93 27.52
N VAL A 81 26.38 -0.24 28.16
CA VAL A 81 26.26 1.22 28.09
C VAL A 81 26.28 1.78 29.50
N THR A 82 27.10 2.77 29.74
CA THR A 82 27.14 3.53 31.00
C THR A 82 26.84 4.98 30.69
N ILE A 83 25.69 5.50 31.15
CA ILE A 83 25.26 6.89 30.93
C ILE A 83 25.25 7.66 32.24
N GLY A 84 25.82 8.87 32.24
CA GLY A 84 25.68 9.88 33.29
C GLY A 84 25.15 11.20 32.72
N ASP A 85 25.45 12.32 33.37
CA ASP A 85 24.97 13.65 32.95
C ASP A 85 25.44 14.03 31.53
N GLY A 86 24.50 13.98 30.57
CA GLY A 86 24.69 14.45 29.20
C GLY A 86 25.55 13.54 28.29
N GLY A 87 26.07 12.42 28.78
CA GLY A 87 26.94 11.53 28.00
C GLY A 87 27.38 10.27 28.75
N GLY A 88 28.31 9.53 28.17
CA GLY A 88 28.80 8.28 28.74
C GLY A 88 29.62 7.45 27.77
N THR A 89 29.72 6.15 28.04
CA THR A 89 30.49 5.20 27.23
C THR A 89 29.60 4.05 26.81
N ALA A 90 29.73 3.60 25.55
CA ALA A 90 29.06 2.42 25.02
C ALA A 90 30.07 1.43 24.44
N VAL A 91 30.03 0.19 24.90
CA VAL A 91 30.78 -0.93 24.34
C VAL A 91 29.84 -1.76 23.48
N VAL A 92 30.12 -1.83 22.18
CA VAL A 92 29.29 -2.51 21.18
C VAL A 92 30.20 -3.18 20.16
N ALA A 93 29.98 -4.48 19.89
CA ALA A 93 30.71 -5.25 18.88
C ALA A 93 32.25 -5.10 19.01
N GLY A 94 32.77 -5.21 20.23
CA GLY A 94 34.21 -5.10 20.54
C GLY A 94 34.79 -3.69 20.50
N ARG A 95 33.99 -2.64 20.23
CA ARG A 95 34.43 -1.24 20.16
C ARG A 95 33.88 -0.42 21.31
N THR A 96 34.62 0.61 21.72
CA THR A 96 34.24 1.50 22.83
C THR A 96 34.04 2.92 22.31
N TYR A 97 32.82 3.41 22.43
CA TYR A 97 32.41 4.74 21.97
C TYR A 97 32.21 5.66 23.15
N GLU A 98 32.85 6.82 23.13
CA GLU A 98 32.45 7.96 23.96
C GLU A 98 31.22 8.60 23.30
N VAL A 99 30.10 8.64 24.03
CA VAL A 99 28.81 9.05 23.51
C VAL A 99 28.30 10.29 24.24
N ALA A 100 27.73 11.23 23.49
CA ALA A 100 27.09 12.43 24.03
C ALA A 100 25.60 12.44 23.68
N PHE A 101 24.78 12.97 24.58
CA PHE A 101 23.36 13.16 24.35
C PHE A 101 23.14 14.10 23.17
N ALA A 102 22.35 13.67 22.20
CA ALA A 102 22.11 14.39 20.96
C ALA A 102 20.67 14.87 20.84
N SER A 103 19.69 14.08 21.30
CA SER A 103 18.27 14.42 21.21
C SER A 103 17.42 13.61 22.19
N PRO A 104 16.33 14.17 22.73
CA PRO A 104 15.32 13.38 23.45
C PRO A 104 14.53 12.44 22.52
N PHE A 105 14.56 12.69 21.20
CA PHE A 105 13.94 11.82 20.21
C PHE A 105 14.92 10.76 19.74
N PHE A 106 14.44 9.54 19.54
CA PHE A 106 15.23 8.39 19.10
C PHE A 106 15.61 8.48 17.62
N ARG A 107 14.78 9.17 16.83
CA ARG A 107 14.93 9.39 15.40
C ARG A 107 14.43 10.77 15.02
N SER A 108 14.95 11.29 13.92
CA SER A 108 14.53 12.56 13.34
C SER A 108 14.34 12.38 11.84
N VAL A 109 13.19 12.81 11.33
CA VAL A 109 12.75 12.62 9.94
C VAL A 109 12.31 13.96 9.37
N VAL A 110 12.75 14.27 8.16
CA VAL A 110 12.24 15.42 7.40
C VAL A 110 10.90 15.01 6.77
N LEU A 111 9.84 15.71 7.13
CA LEU A 111 8.52 15.55 6.54
C LEU A 111 8.25 16.75 5.62
N GLU A 112 8.14 16.48 4.33
CA GLU A 112 7.76 17.46 3.32
C GLU A 112 6.26 17.31 3.04
N VAL A 113 5.49 18.37 3.21
CA VAL A 113 4.03 18.35 3.03
C VAL A 113 3.66 19.33 1.94
N ASP A 114 3.30 18.80 0.77
CA ASP A 114 2.81 19.62 -0.33
C ASP A 114 1.31 19.43 -0.50
N SER A 115 0.65 20.47 -0.99
CA SER A 115 -0.79 20.43 -1.22
C SER A 115 -1.13 20.82 -2.65
N VAL A 116 -2.06 20.11 -3.27
CA VAL A 116 -2.66 20.57 -4.51
C VAL A 116 -3.54 21.78 -4.21
N VAL A 117 -3.53 22.80 -5.06
CA VAL A 117 -4.40 23.98 -4.89
C VAL A 117 -5.85 23.58 -4.57
N GLY A 118 -6.41 24.14 -3.50
CA GLY A 118 -7.76 23.83 -3.01
C GLY A 118 -7.84 22.68 -1.99
N ALA A 119 -6.76 21.92 -1.78
CA ALA A 119 -6.67 20.90 -0.74
C ALA A 119 -5.91 21.47 0.47
N GLU A 120 -6.59 21.65 1.60
CA GLU A 120 -5.98 22.26 2.79
C GLU A 120 -5.29 21.19 3.68
N PRO A 121 -4.00 21.36 4.05
CA PRO A 121 -3.35 20.48 5.00
C PRO A 121 -4.01 20.50 6.38
N PHE A 122 -4.06 19.33 7.02
CA PHE A 122 -4.45 19.23 8.44
C PHE A 122 -3.50 20.02 9.33
N THR A 123 -4.06 20.74 10.30
CA THR A 123 -3.31 21.55 11.26
C THR A 123 -3.19 20.86 12.62
N ALA A 124 -4.30 20.76 13.35
CA ALA A 124 -4.32 20.22 14.71
C ALA A 124 -5.71 19.70 15.11
N TYR A 125 -5.73 18.87 16.16
CA TYR A 125 -6.93 18.38 16.81
C TYR A 125 -6.75 18.35 18.33
N ARG A 126 -7.74 18.85 19.09
CA ARG A 126 -7.74 18.81 20.55
C ARG A 126 -8.45 17.56 21.06
N THR A 127 -7.72 16.66 21.73
CA THR A 127 -8.20 15.33 22.13
C THR A 127 -9.38 15.37 23.11
N GLY A 128 -9.51 16.43 23.93
CA GLY A 128 -10.65 16.63 24.82
C GLY A 128 -11.91 17.20 24.16
N SER A 129 -11.91 17.44 22.83
CA SER A 129 -13.09 17.97 22.11
C SER A 129 -14.21 16.94 21.94
N LEU A 130 -13.94 15.67 22.20
CA LEU A 130 -14.92 14.59 22.21
C LEU A 130 -14.67 13.69 23.43
N PRO A 131 -15.67 12.90 23.88
CA PRO A 131 -15.45 11.85 24.86
C PRO A 131 -14.33 10.92 24.42
N GLY A 132 -13.49 10.51 25.37
CA GLY A 132 -12.38 9.61 25.16
C GLY A 132 -12.12 8.76 26.40
N PRO A 133 -11.01 8.01 26.43
CA PRO A 133 -10.74 7.05 27.48
C PRO A 133 -10.54 7.75 28.82
N ALA A 134 -11.12 7.20 29.89
CA ALA A 134 -11.01 7.76 31.23
C ALA A 134 -9.52 7.96 31.62
N GLY A 135 -9.19 9.16 32.09
CA GLY A 135 -7.82 9.52 32.49
C GLY A 135 -6.87 9.92 31.34
N SER A 136 -7.33 9.92 30.08
CA SER A 136 -6.53 10.43 28.97
C SER A 136 -6.39 11.96 29.07
N PRO A 137 -5.17 12.52 28.93
CA PRO A 137 -4.98 13.96 29.01
C PRO A 137 -5.57 14.67 27.79
N ASP A 138 -6.27 15.78 28.04
CA ASP A 138 -6.65 16.74 27.01
C ASP A 138 -5.39 17.45 26.51
N ARG A 139 -5.14 17.33 25.21
CA ARG A 139 -3.96 17.89 24.55
C ARG A 139 -4.26 18.21 23.09
N GLU A 140 -3.53 19.15 22.54
CA GLU A 140 -3.57 19.43 21.11
C GLU A 140 -2.55 18.55 20.39
N LEU A 141 -3.03 17.79 19.40
CA LEU A 141 -2.21 16.93 18.57
C LEU A 141 -2.16 17.48 17.14
N THR A 142 -0.95 17.82 16.72
CA THR A 142 -0.55 17.90 15.32
C THR A 142 0.02 16.54 14.88
N VAL A 143 0.26 16.36 13.58
CA VAL A 143 0.95 15.15 13.09
C VAL A 143 2.36 15.01 13.68
N PRO A 144 3.22 16.07 13.69
CA PRO A 144 4.48 16.03 14.42
C PRO A 144 4.33 15.69 15.91
N ALA A 145 3.32 16.23 16.60
CA ALA A 145 3.12 15.97 18.03
C ALA A 145 2.79 14.48 18.29
N ALA A 146 1.97 13.85 17.44
CA ALA A 146 1.64 12.42 17.58
C ALA A 146 2.88 11.52 17.43
N TYR A 147 3.80 11.85 16.52
CA TYR A 147 5.08 11.14 16.38
C TYR A 147 6.09 11.51 17.47
N ALA A 148 6.08 12.74 17.96
CA ALA A 148 6.91 13.18 19.08
C ALA A 148 6.58 12.37 20.36
N GLU A 149 5.30 12.11 20.64
CA GLU A 149 4.87 11.20 21.72
C GLU A 149 5.37 9.76 21.51
N ALA A 150 5.53 9.34 20.26
CA ALA A 150 6.14 8.06 19.89
C ALA A 150 7.69 8.08 19.99
N GLY A 151 8.30 9.22 20.30
CA GLY A 151 9.75 9.40 20.40
C GLY A 151 10.45 9.63 19.05
N VAL A 152 9.70 10.03 18.01
CA VAL A 152 10.21 10.37 16.68
C VAL A 152 9.98 11.84 16.39
N GLU A 153 11.04 12.57 16.06
CA GLU A 153 10.95 13.97 15.65
C GLU A 153 10.57 14.04 14.16
N LEU A 154 9.47 14.72 13.84
CA LEU A 154 9.16 15.12 12.46
C LEU A 154 9.51 16.60 12.28
N ARG A 155 10.50 16.87 11.44
CA ARG A 155 10.91 18.23 11.05
C ARG A 155 10.20 18.59 9.76
N LEU A 156 9.31 19.56 9.83
CA LEU A 156 8.57 20.03 8.66
C LEU A 156 9.47 20.90 7.78
N ASN A 157 9.41 20.68 6.47
CA ASN A 157 9.83 21.67 5.49
C ASN A 157 8.74 22.72 5.26
N GLU A 158 9.08 23.81 4.59
CA GLU A 158 8.08 24.80 4.15
C GLU A 158 7.09 24.12 3.19
N PRO A 159 5.77 24.15 3.47
CA PRO A 159 4.80 23.48 2.63
C PRO A 159 4.64 24.23 1.31
N GLU A 160 4.67 23.51 0.17
CA GLU A 160 4.38 24.09 -1.13
C GLU A 160 2.92 23.85 -1.53
N VAL A 161 2.31 24.84 -2.19
CA VAL A 161 1.03 24.67 -2.86
C VAL A 161 1.30 24.44 -4.35
N ILE A 162 1.07 23.21 -4.82
CA ILE A 162 1.24 22.78 -6.20
C ILE A 162 0.13 23.43 -7.05
N PRO A 163 0.45 24.41 -7.92
CA PRO A 163 -0.53 25.01 -8.80
C PRO A 163 -0.93 24.05 -9.92
N VAL A 164 -2.19 24.17 -10.37
CA VAL A 164 -2.72 23.43 -11.51
C VAL A 164 -2.71 24.31 -12.75
N THR A 165 -2.15 23.80 -13.83
CA THR A 165 -2.08 24.46 -15.14
C THR A 165 -2.82 23.63 -16.18
N GLY A 166 -3.75 24.26 -16.90
CA GLY A 166 -4.62 23.62 -17.90
C GLY A 166 -6.07 23.47 -17.44
N SER A 167 -6.92 22.97 -18.35
CA SER A 167 -8.34 22.67 -18.09
C SER A 167 -8.54 21.16 -17.88
N GLY A 168 -9.21 20.77 -16.79
CA GLY A 168 -9.51 19.38 -16.42
C GLY A 168 -9.93 19.34 -14.94
N ALA A 169 -11.23 19.20 -14.68
CA ALA A 169 -11.91 19.93 -13.60
C ALA A 169 -12.32 19.11 -12.36
N ASP A 170 -11.98 17.82 -12.27
CA ASP A 170 -12.38 17.01 -11.12
C ASP A 170 -11.30 16.88 -10.04
N LEU A 171 -10.02 17.11 -10.40
CA LEU A 171 -8.84 16.83 -9.60
C LEU A 171 -8.91 15.46 -8.89
N ALA A 172 -9.50 14.45 -9.54
CA ALA A 172 -9.55 13.09 -9.01
C ALA A 172 -8.26 12.34 -9.39
N TRP A 173 -7.45 11.98 -8.41
CA TRP A 173 -6.19 11.29 -8.61
C TRP A 173 -6.42 9.79 -8.82
N ASP A 174 -5.65 9.20 -9.71
CA ASP A 174 -5.53 7.76 -9.82
C ASP A 174 -4.13 7.25 -9.46
N ASP A 175 -4.06 5.93 -9.31
CA ASP A 175 -2.86 5.18 -8.97
C ASP A 175 -1.66 5.50 -9.88
N ALA A 176 -1.89 5.72 -11.17
CA ALA A 176 -0.84 6.00 -12.15
C ALA A 176 -0.31 7.43 -12.05
N GLU A 177 -1.19 8.39 -11.78
CA GLU A 177 -0.86 9.79 -11.53
C GLU A 177 -0.07 9.96 -10.22
N LEU A 178 -0.45 9.23 -9.17
CA LEU A 178 0.28 9.21 -7.90
C LEU A 178 1.68 8.62 -8.08
N HIS A 179 1.80 7.45 -8.71
CA HIS A 179 3.10 6.86 -9.04
C HIS A 179 3.98 7.85 -9.85
N HIS A 180 3.40 8.52 -10.85
CA HIS A 180 4.12 9.54 -11.60
C HIS A 180 4.61 10.69 -10.71
N ALA A 181 3.74 11.25 -9.87
CA ALA A 181 4.09 12.35 -8.97
C ALA A 181 5.25 11.97 -8.02
N MET A 182 5.24 10.74 -7.48
CA MET A 182 6.34 10.20 -6.68
C MET A 182 7.66 10.21 -7.44
N THR A 183 7.68 9.54 -8.60
CA THR A 183 8.91 9.38 -9.39
C THR A 183 9.51 10.73 -9.81
N ARG A 184 8.67 11.76 -9.96
CA ARG A 184 9.13 13.12 -10.24
C ARG A 184 9.66 13.83 -9.02
N HIS A 185 8.95 13.79 -7.91
CA HIS A 185 9.40 14.41 -6.66
C HIS A 185 10.79 13.86 -6.24
N PHE A 186 10.96 12.54 -6.16
CA PHE A 186 12.22 11.95 -5.69
C PHE A 186 13.36 11.97 -6.71
N SER A 187 13.06 12.16 -8.01
CA SER A 187 14.13 12.46 -8.98
C SER A 187 14.91 13.73 -8.65
N ALA A 188 14.34 14.64 -7.84
CA ALA A 188 15.03 15.84 -7.34
C ALA A 188 15.84 15.59 -6.05
N PHE A 189 15.62 14.47 -5.34
CA PHE A 189 16.17 14.24 -3.99
C PHE A 189 17.07 12.99 -3.84
N ALA A 190 17.46 12.37 -4.96
CA ALA A 190 18.14 11.08 -5.05
C ALA A 190 17.32 9.93 -4.43
N ASP A 191 17.06 8.94 -5.27
CA ASP A 191 16.33 7.72 -4.95
C ASP A 191 17.22 6.81 -4.08
N GLN A 192 17.26 7.05 -2.76
CA GLN A 192 18.14 6.35 -1.81
C GLN A 192 17.58 6.33 -0.38
N PRO A 193 18.10 5.44 0.51
CA PRO A 193 17.70 5.42 1.91
C PRO A 193 17.92 6.77 2.61
N ALA A 194 16.88 7.35 3.20
CA ALA A 194 16.94 8.62 3.89
C ALA A 194 15.87 8.73 4.98
N TRP A 195 16.15 9.51 6.03
CA TRP A 195 15.12 9.93 6.99
C TRP A 195 14.31 11.10 6.42
N ARG A 196 13.63 10.85 5.32
CA ARG A 196 12.81 11.83 4.61
C ARG A 196 11.58 11.16 4.03
N VAL A 197 10.44 11.82 4.14
CA VAL A 197 9.16 11.36 3.57
C VAL A 197 8.42 12.54 2.98
N TRP A 198 7.78 12.30 1.84
CA TRP A 198 6.89 13.24 1.19
C TRP A 198 5.42 12.87 1.45
N LEU A 199 4.63 13.86 1.83
CA LEU A 199 3.20 13.72 2.05
C LEU A 199 2.45 14.67 1.10
N LEU A 200 1.76 14.10 0.12
CA LEU A 200 0.92 14.85 -0.81
C LEU A 200 -0.52 14.98 -0.28
N VAL A 201 -0.96 16.20 -0.02
CA VAL A 201 -2.37 16.52 0.25
C VAL A 201 -3.06 16.74 -1.09
N ALA A 202 -3.69 15.68 -1.60
CA ALA A 202 -4.46 15.68 -2.83
C ALA A 202 -5.94 15.94 -2.55
N SER A 203 -6.71 16.29 -3.58
CA SER A 203 -8.16 16.52 -3.52
C SER A 203 -8.94 15.24 -3.23
N LYS A 204 -9.04 14.31 -4.19
CA LYS A 204 -9.75 13.03 -4.03
C LYS A 204 -9.11 11.92 -4.85
N HIS A 205 -9.35 10.67 -4.48
CA HIS A 205 -8.98 9.50 -5.29
C HIS A 205 -10.16 8.98 -6.10
N VAL A 206 -9.93 8.45 -7.30
CA VAL A 206 -10.97 7.81 -8.13
C VAL A 206 -11.61 6.59 -7.44
N GLY A 207 -10.89 5.95 -6.52
CA GLY A 207 -11.36 4.83 -5.69
C GLY A 207 -12.08 5.24 -4.41
N GLY A 208 -12.11 6.53 -4.05
CA GLY A 208 -12.81 7.01 -2.84
C GLY A 208 -12.08 6.75 -1.51
N TYR A 209 -10.75 6.66 -1.53
CA TYR A 209 -9.93 6.43 -0.33
C TYR A 209 -9.65 7.72 0.44
N ARG A 210 -9.22 7.57 1.70
CA ARG A 210 -8.76 8.70 2.54
C ARG A 210 -7.26 8.93 2.46
N GLY A 211 -6.49 7.88 2.21
CA GLY A 211 -5.05 7.96 2.08
C GLY A 211 -4.45 6.71 1.46
N ILE A 212 -3.18 6.83 1.11
CA ILE A 212 -2.39 5.78 0.46
C ILE A 212 -0.89 6.08 0.61
N MET A 213 -0.08 5.14 1.08
CA MET A 213 1.35 5.13 0.73
C MET A 213 1.46 4.60 -0.69
N PHE A 214 2.13 5.28 -1.64
CA PHE A 214 1.96 4.97 -3.08
C PHE A 214 3.25 4.59 -3.81
N ASP A 215 4.36 4.39 -3.09
CA ASP A 215 5.68 4.13 -3.64
C ASP A 215 6.22 2.73 -3.24
N TYR A 216 5.76 1.72 -3.97
CA TYR A 216 5.90 0.32 -3.58
C TYR A 216 6.75 -0.55 -4.49
N ASN A 217 7.26 -0.02 -5.59
CA ASN A 217 7.77 -0.87 -6.67
C ASN A 217 9.12 -0.45 -7.24
N ASP A 218 9.82 0.48 -6.60
CA ASP A 218 11.23 0.77 -6.86
C ASP A 218 12.13 0.10 -5.81
N ALA A 219 13.44 0.31 -5.96
CA ALA A 219 14.45 -0.17 -5.02
C ALA A 219 14.37 0.52 -3.65
N HIS A 220 13.58 1.59 -3.53
CA HIS A 220 13.62 2.57 -2.44
C HIS A 220 12.21 3.01 -2.03
N GLN A 221 11.42 2.06 -1.56
CA GLN A 221 10.03 2.25 -1.14
C GLN A 221 9.89 3.08 0.15
N ARG A 222 8.65 3.48 0.47
CA ARG A 222 8.22 4.11 1.73
C ARG A 222 8.64 5.58 1.90
N GLN A 223 9.01 6.22 0.82
CA GLN A 223 9.39 7.61 0.68
C GLN A 223 8.19 8.54 0.46
N GLY A 224 6.99 8.06 0.16
CA GLY A 224 5.84 8.94 0.37
C GLY A 224 4.43 8.39 0.30
N ALA A 225 3.54 9.25 0.79
CA ALA A 225 2.14 8.96 1.02
C ALA A 225 1.26 10.13 0.60
N ALA A 226 0.00 9.84 0.32
CA ALA A 226 -1.01 10.81 -0.05
C ALA A 226 -2.20 10.70 0.89
N VAL A 227 -2.84 11.84 1.11
CA VAL A 227 -4.10 11.97 1.83
C VAL A 227 -5.06 12.75 0.95
N PHE A 228 -6.33 12.33 0.95
CA PHE A 228 -7.36 12.86 0.06
C PHE A 228 -8.30 13.78 0.84
N HIS A 229 -8.05 15.07 0.71
CA HIS A 229 -8.72 16.15 1.42
C HIS A 229 -10.25 16.04 1.38
N ASP A 230 -10.85 15.82 0.21
CA ASP A 230 -12.32 15.78 0.06
C ASP A 230 -12.96 14.65 0.88
N ALA A 231 -12.23 13.57 1.15
CA ALA A 231 -12.71 12.42 1.91
C ALA A 231 -12.62 12.61 3.44
N ILE A 232 -11.86 13.62 3.90
CA ILE A 232 -11.57 13.86 5.32
C ILE A 232 -11.85 15.30 5.79
N MET A 233 -12.10 16.23 4.87
CA MET A 233 -12.31 17.64 5.17
C MET A 233 -13.51 17.84 6.10
N GLY A 234 -13.45 18.90 6.90
CA GLY A 234 -14.50 19.26 7.83
C GLY A 234 -13.94 19.93 9.09
N ALA A 235 -14.80 20.74 9.72
CA ALA A 235 -14.45 21.52 10.91
C ALA A 235 -14.99 20.92 12.21
N THR A 236 -15.83 19.88 12.15
CA THR A 236 -16.34 19.23 13.37
C THR A 236 -15.20 18.52 14.10
N PRO A 237 -15.28 18.38 15.44
CA PRO A 237 -14.30 17.59 16.18
C PRO A 237 -14.12 16.17 15.63
N GLN A 238 -15.18 15.53 15.14
CA GLN A 238 -15.13 14.20 14.51
C GLN A 238 -14.32 14.22 13.22
N ALA A 239 -14.53 15.22 12.36
CA ALA A 239 -13.79 15.35 11.10
C ALA A 239 -12.30 15.65 11.37
N ARG A 240 -11.99 16.56 12.31
CA ARG A 240 -10.61 16.86 12.71
C ARG A 240 -9.90 15.65 13.33
N ARG A 241 -10.61 14.84 14.13
CA ARG A 241 -10.11 13.56 14.67
C ARG A 241 -9.79 12.57 13.56
N ALA A 242 -10.66 12.45 12.56
CA ALA A 242 -10.45 11.57 11.41
C ALA A 242 -9.28 12.04 10.52
N GLN A 243 -9.13 13.35 10.32
CA GLN A 243 -7.97 13.93 9.61
C GLN A 243 -6.66 13.56 10.31
N LEU A 244 -6.53 13.82 11.62
CA LEU A 244 -5.34 13.46 12.39
C LEU A 244 -5.00 11.97 12.23
N ARG A 245 -6.00 11.10 12.44
CA ARG A 245 -5.80 9.65 12.34
C ARG A 245 -5.34 9.23 10.94
N THR A 246 -5.94 9.77 9.89
CA THR A 246 -5.57 9.46 8.50
C THR A 246 -4.10 9.83 8.24
N TYR A 247 -3.69 11.05 8.57
CA TYR A 247 -2.31 11.49 8.35
C TYR A 247 -1.30 10.63 9.12
N VAL A 248 -1.57 10.36 10.41
CA VAL A 248 -0.67 9.55 11.24
C VAL A 248 -0.59 8.11 10.74
N HIS A 249 -1.72 7.54 10.31
CA HIS A 249 -1.82 6.19 9.75
C HIS A 249 -1.02 6.03 8.46
N GLU A 250 -1.22 6.92 7.48
CA GLU A 250 -0.52 6.83 6.19
C GLU A 250 0.99 7.01 6.35
N LEU A 251 1.42 7.94 7.20
CA LEU A 251 2.83 8.07 7.56
C LEU A 251 3.34 6.83 8.29
N GLY A 252 2.50 6.13 9.04
CA GLY A 252 2.85 4.89 9.73
C GLY A 252 3.32 3.83 8.74
N HIS A 253 2.68 3.73 7.58
CA HIS A 253 3.14 2.88 6.49
C HIS A 253 4.53 3.29 5.95
N ALA A 254 4.82 4.59 5.84
CA ALA A 254 6.16 5.07 5.46
C ALA A 254 7.25 4.62 6.48
N PHE A 255 6.89 4.56 7.77
CA PHE A 255 7.72 3.97 8.82
C PHE A 255 7.75 2.44 8.84
N ASN A 256 7.20 1.78 7.81
CA ASN A 256 7.13 0.33 7.66
C ASN A 256 6.22 -0.36 8.70
N LEU A 257 5.18 0.33 9.20
CA LEU A 257 4.17 -0.28 10.04
C LEU A 257 3.08 -0.94 9.19
N LEU A 258 2.76 -2.18 9.53
CA LEU A 258 1.64 -2.93 8.96
C LEU A 258 0.34 -2.63 9.72
N HIS A 259 -0.80 -2.89 9.07
CA HIS A 259 -2.09 -2.91 9.76
C HIS A 259 -2.06 -3.88 10.94
N SER A 260 -2.84 -3.59 11.97
CA SER A 260 -2.84 -4.37 13.21
C SER A 260 -3.09 -5.87 12.99
N TRP A 261 -3.97 -6.24 12.07
CA TRP A 261 -4.28 -7.64 11.72
C TRP A 261 -3.26 -8.32 10.79
N GLN A 262 -2.21 -7.60 10.39
CA GLN A 262 -1.16 -8.07 9.49
C GLN A 262 0.24 -8.08 10.12
N LYS A 263 0.39 -7.68 11.39
CA LYS A 263 1.71 -7.60 12.05
C LYS A 263 2.49 -8.93 11.99
N ASN A 264 1.78 -10.07 11.98
CA ASN A 264 2.38 -11.39 11.80
C ASN A 264 3.02 -11.64 10.43
N LEU A 265 2.74 -10.79 9.43
CA LEU A 265 3.37 -10.85 8.11
C LEU A 265 4.71 -10.10 8.08
N ALA A 266 5.08 -9.35 9.11
CA ALA A 266 6.38 -8.68 9.16
C ALA A 266 7.54 -9.69 9.15
N ASN A 267 8.78 -9.23 8.88
CA ASN A 267 9.98 -10.01 9.11
C ASN A 267 10.94 -9.27 10.07
N PRO A 268 11.25 -9.84 11.25
CA PRO A 268 10.60 -11.03 11.82
C PRO A 268 9.10 -10.76 12.08
N PRO A 269 8.25 -11.81 12.08
CA PRO A 269 6.83 -11.69 12.41
C PRO A 269 6.63 -10.97 13.74
N GLN A 270 5.75 -9.97 13.75
CA GLN A 270 5.34 -9.28 14.97
C GLN A 270 4.08 -9.94 15.55
N PRO A 271 3.92 -10.02 16.88
CA PRO A 271 2.71 -10.58 17.47
C PRO A 271 1.49 -9.75 17.07
N LEU A 272 0.38 -10.43 16.78
CA LEU A 272 -0.92 -9.79 16.65
C LEU A 272 -1.44 -9.44 18.05
N GLY A 273 -2.12 -8.30 18.15
CA GLY A 273 -2.85 -7.92 19.36
C GLY A 273 -4.11 -8.76 19.59
N PRO A 274 -4.97 -8.35 20.55
CA PRO A 274 -6.24 -9.01 20.84
C PRO A 274 -7.11 -9.18 19.58
N ASP A 275 -7.92 -10.24 19.56
CA ASP A 275 -8.82 -10.57 18.46
C ASP A 275 -8.10 -10.59 17.08
N GLY A 276 -6.88 -11.13 17.05
CA GLY A 276 -6.08 -11.23 15.82
C GLY A 276 -5.64 -9.87 15.27
N GLY A 277 -5.48 -8.87 16.13
CA GLY A 277 -5.12 -7.49 15.79
C GLY A 277 -6.32 -6.55 15.63
N PHE A 278 -7.55 -7.05 15.55
CA PHE A 278 -8.75 -6.20 15.47
C PHE A 278 -9.09 -5.50 16.80
N GLY A 279 -8.57 -6.01 17.92
CA GLY A 279 -8.69 -5.37 19.23
C GLY A 279 -7.54 -4.39 19.55
N ASP A 280 -6.64 -4.10 18.61
CA ASP A 280 -5.56 -3.12 18.84
C ASP A 280 -6.10 -1.68 18.86
N LEU A 281 -5.78 -0.95 19.93
CA LEU A 281 -5.96 0.50 20.03
C LEU A 281 -4.73 1.20 19.45
N SER A 282 -4.64 1.20 18.12
CA SER A 282 -3.51 1.73 17.35
C SER A 282 -3.99 2.61 16.21
N TRP A 283 -3.18 3.64 15.88
CA TRP A 283 -3.28 4.35 14.61
C TRP A 283 -3.38 3.41 13.40
N MET A 284 -2.72 2.25 13.45
CA MET A 284 -2.65 1.24 12.39
C MET A 284 -3.85 0.27 12.34
N ASN A 285 -4.90 0.52 13.12
CA ASN A 285 -6.15 -0.25 13.06
C ASN A 285 -7.23 0.52 12.29
N TYR A 286 -8.21 -0.21 11.75
CA TYR A 286 -9.41 0.36 11.13
C TYR A 286 -10.49 0.49 12.17
N VAL A 287 -10.88 1.74 12.46
CA VAL A 287 -11.77 2.08 13.56
C VAL A 287 -13.12 1.35 13.45
N GLN A 288 -13.63 1.20 12.23
CA GLN A 288 -14.88 0.52 11.94
C GLN A 288 -14.84 -1.00 12.11
N HIS A 289 -13.64 -1.60 12.17
CA HIS A 289 -13.42 -3.03 12.36
C HIS A 289 -12.90 -3.36 13.76
N TYR A 290 -12.86 -2.38 14.66
CA TYR A 290 -12.49 -2.63 16.04
C TYR A 290 -13.47 -3.62 16.68
N SER A 291 -12.94 -4.73 17.18
CA SER A 291 -13.75 -5.88 17.63
C SER A 291 -14.63 -5.54 18.85
N GLN A 292 -14.18 -4.60 19.69
CA GLN A 292 -14.86 -4.23 20.93
C GLN A 292 -15.76 -2.99 20.75
N GLY A 293 -16.84 -3.14 19.97
CA GLY A 293 -17.87 -2.10 19.80
C GLY A 293 -17.72 -1.21 18.56
N GLY A 294 -16.92 -1.64 17.57
CA GLY A 294 -16.74 -0.91 16.31
C GLY A 294 -16.14 0.48 16.50
N GLU A 295 -16.47 1.40 15.61
CA GLU A 295 -15.90 2.75 15.62
C GLU A 295 -16.15 3.51 16.93
N GLU A 296 -17.36 3.41 17.49
CA GLU A 296 -17.69 4.07 18.76
C GLU A 296 -16.84 3.50 19.91
N GLY A 297 -16.74 2.17 20.00
CA GLY A 297 -15.90 1.50 20.99
C GLY A 297 -14.42 1.81 20.83
N TYR A 298 -13.93 1.90 19.59
CA TYR A 298 -12.56 2.31 19.30
C TYR A 298 -12.29 3.69 19.85
N TRP A 299 -13.11 4.68 19.50
CA TRP A 299 -12.88 6.06 19.91
C TRP A 299 -13.10 6.30 21.41
N ALA A 300 -13.97 5.52 22.06
CA ALA A 300 -14.13 5.57 23.50
C ALA A 300 -12.89 5.05 24.26
N ALA A 301 -12.09 4.18 23.63
CA ALA A 301 -10.93 3.53 24.24
C ALA A 301 -9.56 3.97 23.67
N PHE A 302 -9.52 4.64 22.52
CA PHE A 302 -8.27 4.98 21.85
C PHE A 302 -7.54 6.18 22.49
N PRO A 303 -6.29 6.01 22.98
CA PRO A 303 -5.55 7.08 23.67
C PRO A 303 -4.79 8.02 22.74
N PHE A 304 -4.96 7.90 21.42
CA PHE A 304 -4.18 8.59 20.39
C PHE A 304 -2.68 8.24 20.44
N GLN A 305 -2.37 6.95 20.44
CA GLN A 305 -0.99 6.45 20.56
C GLN A 305 -0.75 5.17 19.74
N PHE A 306 0.52 4.89 19.45
CA PHE A 306 0.95 3.58 18.95
C PHE A 306 0.95 2.53 20.07
N THR A 307 0.75 1.27 19.68
CA THR A 307 0.93 0.09 20.55
C THR A 307 2.39 -0.08 20.94
N ASP A 308 2.67 -0.82 22.02
CA ASP A 308 4.05 -1.04 22.48
C ASP A 308 4.93 -1.69 21.40
N ALA A 309 4.39 -2.63 20.63
CA ALA A 309 5.12 -3.28 19.54
C ALA A 309 5.50 -2.29 18.41
N GLU A 310 4.59 -1.38 18.05
CA GLU A 310 4.86 -0.33 17.07
C GLU A 310 5.86 0.69 17.60
N LEU A 311 5.79 1.07 18.88
CA LEU A 311 6.81 1.92 19.52
C LEU A 311 8.20 1.27 19.47
N VAL A 312 8.29 -0.03 19.76
CA VAL A 312 9.55 -0.78 19.65
C VAL A 312 10.08 -0.74 18.22
N HIS A 313 9.23 -0.91 17.21
CA HIS A 313 9.66 -0.80 15.80
C HIS A 313 10.15 0.62 15.46
N LEU A 314 9.34 1.64 15.76
CA LEU A 314 9.67 3.04 15.47
C LEU A 314 10.99 3.47 16.14
N ARG A 315 11.18 3.11 17.42
CA ARG A 315 12.34 3.53 18.21
C ARG A 315 13.54 2.63 17.98
N HIS A 316 13.37 1.32 17.98
CA HIS A 316 14.45 0.33 18.05
C HIS A 316 14.58 -0.59 16.84
N GLY A 317 13.69 -0.51 15.85
CA GLY A 317 13.85 -1.28 14.60
C GLY A 317 15.22 -1.02 13.96
N PHE A 318 15.79 -2.02 13.29
CA PHE A 318 17.04 -1.83 12.57
C PHE A 318 16.90 -0.69 11.55
N TYR A 319 17.96 0.09 11.34
CA TYR A 319 17.96 1.27 10.48
C TYR A 319 17.20 1.04 9.17
N ARG A 320 17.58 -0.03 8.46
CA ARG A 320 17.01 -0.34 7.14
C ARG A 320 15.53 -0.75 7.19
N ASN A 321 15.05 -1.28 8.31
CA ASN A 321 13.65 -1.68 8.48
C ASN A 321 12.71 -0.50 8.74
N VAL A 322 13.25 0.67 9.07
CA VAL A 322 12.46 1.85 9.49
C VAL A 322 12.71 3.04 8.58
N ALA A 323 13.96 3.31 8.18
CA ALA A 323 14.30 4.45 7.32
C ALA A 323 13.64 4.35 5.94
N MET A 324 13.04 5.44 5.47
CA MET A 324 12.41 5.51 4.15
C MET A 324 13.45 5.26 3.05
N GLY A 325 13.03 4.62 1.95
CA GLY A 325 13.93 4.26 0.86
C GLY A 325 14.91 3.12 1.17
N ALA A 326 14.87 2.54 2.37
CA ALA A 326 15.82 1.51 2.78
C ALA A 326 15.40 0.09 2.38
N ASP A 327 14.95 -0.73 3.33
CA ASP A 327 14.38 -2.03 3.00
C ASP A 327 12.93 -1.89 2.53
N ALA A 328 12.53 -2.75 1.59
CA ALA A 328 11.18 -2.81 1.05
C ALA A 328 10.14 -2.90 2.18
N PHE A 329 8.96 -2.35 1.92
CA PHE A 329 7.86 -2.42 2.87
C PHE A 329 7.51 -3.88 3.18
N GLY A 330 7.53 -4.24 4.46
CA GLY A 330 7.37 -5.62 4.92
C GLY A 330 8.41 -6.60 4.37
N LYS A 331 9.65 -6.19 4.07
CA LYS A 331 10.72 -7.05 3.51
C LYS A 331 10.78 -8.40 4.21
N GLY A 332 10.80 -9.50 3.45
CA GLY A 332 10.84 -10.87 3.96
C GLY A 332 9.48 -11.50 4.24
N ALA A 333 8.39 -10.75 4.11
CA ALA A 333 7.01 -11.25 4.20
C ALA A 333 6.53 -12.07 2.99
N ALA A 334 7.31 -12.08 1.90
CA ALA A 334 6.86 -12.69 0.65
C ALA A 334 6.87 -14.22 0.77
N GLU A 335 7.89 -14.83 1.36
CA GLU A 335 7.91 -16.29 1.50
C GLU A 335 7.07 -16.71 2.71
N ILE A 336 6.01 -17.45 2.45
CA ILE A 336 5.05 -17.90 3.45
C ILE A 336 4.77 -19.39 3.26
N ALA A 337 4.26 -20.05 4.31
CA ALA A 337 3.54 -21.30 4.08
C ALA A 337 2.23 -20.99 3.33
N PRO A 338 1.74 -21.92 2.48
CA PRO A 338 0.39 -21.80 1.93
C PRO A 338 -0.63 -21.60 3.04
N PHE A 339 -1.64 -20.75 2.80
CA PHE A 339 -2.68 -20.52 3.81
C PHE A 339 -3.34 -21.84 4.20
N GLU A 340 -3.39 -22.17 5.48
CA GLU A 340 -4.08 -23.36 5.97
C GLU A 340 -5.57 -23.05 6.19
N PRO A 341 -6.48 -23.99 5.87
CA PRO A 341 -7.88 -23.81 6.21
C PRO A 341 -8.05 -23.81 7.75
N PRO A 342 -9.01 -23.05 8.29
CA PRO A 342 -9.32 -23.13 9.71
C PRO A 342 -9.83 -24.55 10.05
N VAL A 343 -9.54 -25.02 11.27
CA VAL A 343 -10.01 -26.33 11.76
C VAL A 343 -11.55 -26.37 11.80
N GLU A 344 -12.16 -25.24 12.19
CA GLU A 344 -13.61 -25.03 12.20
C GLU A 344 -13.93 -23.66 11.58
N ASP A 345 -14.93 -23.61 10.70
CA ASP A 345 -15.41 -22.37 10.07
C ASP A 345 -16.91 -22.19 10.32
N HIS A 346 -17.24 -21.22 11.20
CA HIS A 346 -18.61 -20.83 11.51
C HIS A 346 -19.00 -19.47 10.94
N SER A 347 -18.16 -18.87 10.06
CA SER A 347 -18.43 -17.57 9.45
C SER A 347 -19.74 -17.55 8.65
N GLY A 348 -20.14 -18.70 8.12
CA GLY A 348 -21.25 -18.81 7.17
C GLY A 348 -20.93 -18.19 5.81
N LEU A 349 -19.65 -17.99 5.52
CA LEU A 349 -19.12 -17.46 4.26
C LEU A 349 -18.30 -18.55 3.55
N ARG A 350 -18.12 -18.38 2.24
CA ARG A 350 -17.25 -19.21 1.40
C ARG A 350 -16.54 -18.34 0.39
N LEU A 351 -15.21 -18.43 0.37
CA LEU A 351 -14.35 -17.81 -0.63
C LEU A 351 -13.99 -18.83 -1.71
N GLU A 352 -14.18 -18.46 -2.97
CA GLU A 352 -13.71 -19.19 -4.14
C GLU A 352 -12.72 -18.31 -4.92
N VAL A 353 -11.65 -18.93 -5.43
CA VAL A 353 -10.73 -18.33 -6.41
C VAL A 353 -10.92 -19.10 -7.72
N ARG A 354 -11.07 -18.37 -8.82
CA ARG A 354 -11.26 -18.92 -10.16
C ARG A 354 -10.27 -18.25 -11.11
N ALA A 355 -9.77 -19.02 -12.06
CA ALA A 355 -8.87 -18.54 -13.10
C ALA A 355 -9.19 -19.24 -14.42
N LYS A 356 -8.60 -18.77 -15.50
CA LYS A 356 -8.56 -19.49 -16.78
C LYS A 356 -7.80 -20.81 -16.60
N ASP A 357 -8.20 -21.85 -17.33
CA ASP A 357 -7.56 -23.17 -17.27
C ASP A 357 -6.05 -23.12 -17.56
N SER A 358 -5.64 -22.19 -18.42
CA SER A 358 -4.23 -21.96 -18.74
C SER A 358 -3.98 -20.59 -19.36
N PHE A 359 -2.81 -20.05 -19.05
CA PHE A 359 -2.27 -18.79 -19.53
C PHE A 359 -1.07 -19.05 -20.45
N GLU A 360 -0.86 -18.20 -21.44
CA GLU A 360 0.40 -18.17 -22.20
C GLU A 360 1.50 -17.47 -21.39
N LEU A 361 2.76 -17.79 -21.64
CA LEU A 361 3.86 -17.08 -20.98
C LEU A 361 3.81 -15.58 -21.33
N GLY A 362 3.80 -14.72 -20.31
CA GLY A 362 3.62 -13.27 -20.47
C GLY A 362 2.16 -12.80 -20.59
N GLU A 363 1.19 -13.71 -20.54
CA GLU A 363 -0.23 -13.33 -20.37
C GLU A 363 -0.44 -12.76 -18.95
N PRO A 364 -1.06 -11.57 -18.81
CA PRO A 364 -1.42 -11.05 -17.49
C PRO A 364 -2.34 -12.02 -16.74
N VAL A 365 -1.87 -12.56 -15.61
CA VAL A 365 -2.64 -13.51 -14.81
C VAL A 365 -3.67 -12.77 -13.97
N VAL A 366 -4.94 -12.91 -14.33
CA VAL A 366 -6.10 -12.36 -13.61
C VAL A 366 -6.89 -13.50 -12.97
N VAL A 367 -7.28 -13.33 -11.72
CA VAL A 367 -8.15 -14.27 -10.99
C VAL A 367 -9.44 -13.59 -10.56
N GLU A 368 -10.54 -14.36 -10.56
CA GLU A 368 -11.83 -13.94 -10.00
C GLU A 368 -11.96 -14.49 -8.58
N PHE A 369 -12.24 -13.60 -7.63
CA PHE A 369 -12.69 -13.93 -6.29
C PHE A 369 -14.21 -13.91 -6.24
N LYS A 370 -14.78 -14.93 -5.62
CA LYS A 370 -16.20 -14.99 -5.29
C LYS A 370 -16.37 -15.24 -3.80
N LEU A 371 -17.00 -14.30 -3.11
CA LEU A 371 -17.40 -14.44 -1.71
C LEU A 371 -18.90 -14.68 -1.64
N SER A 372 -19.31 -15.85 -1.14
CA SER A 372 -20.71 -16.25 -1.05
C SER A 372 -21.10 -16.64 0.36
N ARG A 373 -22.40 -16.67 0.65
CA ARG A 373 -22.93 -17.23 1.91
C ARG A 373 -23.10 -18.75 1.82
N THR A 374 -22.84 -19.46 2.91
CA THR A 374 -23.11 -20.90 3.03
C THR A 374 -24.39 -21.21 3.81
N ALA A 375 -24.82 -20.32 4.71
CA ALA A 375 -26.06 -20.47 5.47
C ALA A 375 -26.64 -19.13 5.92
N GLY A 376 -27.94 -18.93 5.69
CA GLY A 376 -28.68 -17.71 6.07
C GLY A 376 -28.09 -16.41 5.52
N PRO A 377 -28.70 -15.26 5.79
CA PRO A 377 -28.11 -13.97 5.45
C PRO A 377 -26.79 -13.71 6.20
N ARG A 378 -25.82 -13.08 5.53
CA ARG A 378 -24.53 -12.68 6.13
C ARG A 378 -24.16 -11.26 5.76
N ALA A 379 -23.38 -10.59 6.60
CA ALA A 379 -22.86 -9.27 6.33
C ALA A 379 -21.34 -9.33 6.09
N THR A 380 -20.84 -8.51 5.18
CA THR A 380 -19.41 -8.35 4.86
C THR A 380 -19.11 -6.88 4.59
N HIS A 381 -17.84 -6.47 4.73
CA HIS A 381 -17.37 -5.13 4.39
C HIS A 381 -17.16 -4.91 2.88
N GLY A 382 -17.27 -5.96 2.06
CA GLY A 382 -17.22 -5.84 0.59
C GLY A 382 -15.84 -5.69 -0.04
N HIS A 383 -14.78 -5.60 0.76
CA HIS A 383 -13.39 -5.45 0.30
C HIS A 383 -12.80 -6.81 -0.07
N LEU A 384 -13.16 -7.27 -1.27
CA LEU A 384 -12.76 -8.58 -1.79
C LEU A 384 -11.52 -8.52 -2.71
N HIS A 385 -11.12 -7.32 -3.15
CA HIS A 385 -9.91 -7.15 -3.95
C HIS A 385 -8.66 -7.08 -3.05
N PRO A 386 -7.50 -7.64 -3.45
CA PRO A 386 -6.31 -7.68 -2.59
C PRO A 386 -5.64 -6.34 -2.26
N ASP A 387 -5.91 -5.28 -3.02
CA ASP A 387 -5.39 -3.92 -2.77
C ASP A 387 -5.77 -3.36 -1.39
N THR A 388 -6.91 -3.76 -0.86
CA THR A 388 -7.41 -3.40 0.48
C THR A 388 -6.94 -4.34 1.59
N GLU A 389 -6.14 -5.36 1.25
CA GLU A 389 -5.49 -6.29 2.18
C GLU A 389 -6.38 -7.23 3.00
N PHE A 390 -7.69 -7.06 2.94
CA PHE A 390 -8.66 -8.01 3.52
C PHE A 390 -8.75 -9.32 2.73
N THR A 391 -8.24 -9.34 1.51
CA THR A 391 -8.03 -10.56 0.74
C THR A 391 -6.54 -10.70 0.46
N GLN A 392 -5.95 -11.80 0.89
CA GLN A 392 -4.54 -12.13 0.69
C GLN A 392 -4.45 -13.34 -0.23
N VAL A 393 -3.44 -13.37 -1.10
CA VAL A 393 -3.27 -14.44 -2.09
C VAL A 393 -1.89 -15.05 -1.95
N SER A 394 -1.82 -16.36 -1.74
CA SER A 394 -0.59 -17.15 -1.79
C SER A 394 -0.47 -17.80 -3.17
N ILE A 395 0.73 -17.76 -3.73
CA ILE A 395 1.10 -18.29 -5.04
C ILE A 395 2.25 -19.28 -4.83
N THR A 396 1.97 -20.57 -4.99
CA THR A 396 3.01 -21.60 -5.01
C THR A 396 3.48 -21.78 -6.44
N GLN A 397 4.77 -21.53 -6.67
CA GLN A 397 5.44 -21.63 -7.95
C GLN A 397 5.69 -23.11 -8.33
N PRO A 398 5.98 -23.43 -9.60
CA PRO A 398 6.26 -24.80 -10.04
C PRO A 398 7.39 -25.49 -9.27
N GLY A 399 8.37 -24.71 -8.77
CA GLY A 399 9.46 -25.21 -7.92
C GLY A 399 9.08 -25.49 -6.46
N GLY A 400 7.82 -25.32 -6.06
CA GLY A 400 7.32 -25.56 -4.70
C GLY A 400 7.49 -24.39 -3.73
N ARG A 401 8.14 -23.30 -4.15
CA ARG A 401 8.26 -22.07 -3.37
C ARG A 401 6.92 -21.33 -3.32
N THR A 402 6.45 -20.96 -2.13
CA THR A 402 5.21 -20.21 -1.94
C THR A 402 5.48 -18.76 -1.60
N LEU A 403 4.84 -17.86 -2.37
CA LEU A 403 4.95 -16.42 -2.23
C LEU A 403 3.59 -15.80 -1.89
N LEU A 404 3.55 -14.81 -1.02
CA LEU A 404 2.42 -13.91 -0.83
C LEU A 404 2.41 -12.90 -1.97
N TYR A 405 1.32 -12.83 -2.72
CA TYR A 405 1.07 -11.74 -3.65
C TYR A 405 0.88 -10.44 -2.89
N ARG A 406 1.74 -9.47 -3.18
CA ARG A 406 1.69 -8.13 -2.60
C ARG A 406 1.33 -7.14 -3.70
N PRO A 407 0.12 -6.55 -3.69
CA PRO A 407 -0.31 -5.59 -4.70
C PRO A 407 0.66 -4.43 -4.83
N MET A 408 0.82 -3.93 -6.06
CA MET A 408 1.64 -2.75 -6.31
C MET A 408 1.13 -1.56 -5.49
N MET A 409 -0.18 -1.34 -5.38
CA MET A 409 -0.74 -0.23 -4.60
C MET A 409 -1.69 -0.78 -3.54
N ARG A 410 -1.52 -0.31 -2.29
CA ARG A 410 -2.43 -0.62 -1.18
C ARG A 410 -3.39 0.52 -1.02
N HIS A 411 -4.65 0.21 -0.81
CA HIS A 411 -5.69 1.20 -0.61
C HIS A 411 -6.16 1.14 0.84
N CYS A 412 -5.95 2.23 1.58
CA CYS A 412 -6.40 2.33 2.96
C CYS A 412 -7.90 2.65 2.98
N VAL A 413 -8.68 1.83 3.69
CA VAL A 413 -10.14 1.96 3.70
C VAL A 413 -10.68 2.23 5.10
N ASP A 414 -11.17 3.45 5.31
CA ASP A 414 -11.77 3.88 6.58
C ASP A 414 -13.30 3.80 6.60
N THR A 415 -13.93 3.53 5.45
CA THR A 415 -15.37 3.33 5.34
C THR A 415 -15.65 2.01 4.65
N SER A 416 -16.32 1.12 5.37
CA SER A 416 -16.67 -0.20 4.88
C SER A 416 -18.16 -0.26 4.63
N PRO A 417 -18.64 -0.42 3.38
CA PRO A 417 -20.06 -0.64 3.15
C PRO A 417 -20.47 -1.93 3.85
N ARG A 418 -21.57 -1.90 4.61
CA ARG A 418 -22.16 -3.12 5.16
C ARG A 418 -22.97 -3.80 4.06
N ILE A 419 -22.32 -4.71 3.32
CA ILE A 419 -22.97 -5.48 2.27
C ILE A 419 -23.64 -6.70 2.88
N ARG A 420 -24.94 -6.86 2.59
CA ARG A 420 -25.70 -8.05 2.95
C ARG A 420 -25.69 -9.05 1.79
N LEU A 421 -25.31 -10.30 2.10
CA LEU A 421 -25.44 -11.46 1.24
C LEU A 421 -26.69 -12.24 1.63
N ASP A 422 -27.63 -12.43 0.71
CA ASP A 422 -28.90 -13.15 0.91
C ASP A 422 -29.39 -13.79 -0.41
N ASP A 423 -30.68 -14.08 -0.57
CA ASP A 423 -31.20 -14.67 -1.81
C ASP A 423 -31.20 -13.68 -2.98
N GLY A 424 -31.33 -12.38 -2.72
CA GLY A 424 -31.29 -11.33 -3.74
C GLY A 424 -29.88 -10.91 -4.13
N ASN A 425 -28.91 -11.14 -3.26
CA ASN A 425 -27.49 -10.88 -3.51
C ASN A 425 -26.61 -12.02 -2.92
N PRO A 426 -26.56 -13.20 -3.56
CA PRO A 426 -25.97 -14.39 -2.94
C PRO A 426 -24.45 -14.39 -2.88
N ALA A 427 -23.78 -13.56 -3.69
CA ALA A 427 -22.32 -13.50 -3.72
C ALA A 427 -21.79 -12.15 -4.22
N LEU A 428 -20.58 -11.82 -3.79
CA LEU A 428 -19.75 -10.74 -4.33
C LEU A 428 -18.69 -11.31 -5.26
N TYR A 429 -18.35 -10.55 -6.30
CA TYR A 429 -17.35 -10.91 -7.30
C TYR A 429 -16.36 -9.78 -7.50
N ARG A 430 -15.06 -10.11 -7.60
CA ARG A 430 -14.00 -9.17 -7.96
C ARG A 430 -12.94 -9.88 -8.80
N SER A 431 -12.47 -9.25 -9.87
CA SER A 431 -11.27 -9.70 -10.58
C SER A 431 -10.06 -8.94 -10.04
N ALA A 432 -8.92 -9.63 -9.91
CA ALA A 432 -7.64 -9.02 -9.58
C ALA A 432 -6.55 -9.52 -10.51
N TYR A 433 -5.76 -8.58 -11.04
CA TYR A 433 -4.50 -8.89 -11.69
C TYR A 433 -3.46 -9.25 -10.64
N ILE A 434 -3.00 -10.50 -10.65
CA ILE A 434 -1.99 -11.02 -9.71
C ILE A 434 -0.67 -11.37 -10.41
N GLY A 435 -0.53 -11.03 -11.69
CA GLY A 435 0.66 -11.34 -12.49
C GLY A 435 1.92 -10.63 -12.01
N HIS A 436 1.77 -9.38 -11.55
CA HIS A 436 2.85 -8.51 -11.09
C HIS A 436 2.42 -7.72 -9.85
N GLY A 437 3.38 -7.46 -8.97
CA GLY A 437 3.22 -6.65 -7.76
C GLY A 437 4.58 -6.24 -7.23
N ARG A 438 4.70 -6.01 -5.92
CA ARG A 438 5.93 -5.45 -5.29
C ARG A 438 7.20 -6.29 -5.44
N ASP A 439 7.02 -7.57 -5.74
CA ASP A 439 8.10 -8.55 -5.89
C ASP A 439 8.41 -8.81 -7.37
N GLY A 440 7.92 -7.95 -8.27
CA GLY A 440 7.97 -8.15 -9.71
C GLY A 440 6.90 -9.13 -10.19
N HIS A 441 7.19 -9.84 -11.28
CA HIS A 441 6.28 -10.83 -11.86
C HIS A 441 6.28 -12.14 -11.07
N TYR A 442 5.11 -12.66 -10.73
CA TYR A 442 4.97 -13.92 -9.98
C TYR A 442 4.93 -15.16 -10.89
N PHE A 443 4.58 -14.99 -12.17
CA PHE A 443 4.32 -16.04 -13.15
C PHE A 443 5.33 -16.03 -14.32
N GLN A 444 6.62 -16.03 -14.01
CA GLN A 444 7.71 -15.91 -14.99
C GLN A 444 8.15 -17.25 -15.60
N GLN A 445 7.63 -18.38 -15.11
CA GLN A 445 8.07 -19.71 -15.52
C GLN A 445 6.88 -20.51 -16.06
N PRO A 446 7.02 -21.24 -17.17
CA PRO A 446 6.04 -22.23 -17.55
C PRO A 446 5.92 -23.34 -16.48
N GLY A 447 4.72 -23.83 -16.26
CA GLY A 447 4.44 -24.86 -15.27
C GLY A 447 3.09 -24.72 -14.58
N GLU A 448 2.87 -25.56 -13.58
CA GLU A 448 1.67 -25.51 -12.74
C GLU A 448 1.95 -24.70 -11.48
N TYR A 449 1.11 -23.71 -11.24
CA TYR A 449 1.07 -22.89 -10.04
C TYR A 449 -0.15 -23.25 -9.22
N GLN A 450 -0.05 -23.07 -7.90
CA GLN A 450 -1.20 -23.18 -7.00
C GLN A 450 -1.50 -21.83 -6.39
N VAL A 451 -2.69 -21.30 -6.68
CA VAL A 451 -3.17 -20.03 -6.14
C VAL A 451 -4.20 -20.32 -5.06
N ARG A 452 -4.04 -19.70 -3.88
CA ARG A 452 -4.98 -19.83 -2.76
C ARG A 452 -5.18 -18.49 -2.09
N ALA A 453 -6.40 -18.16 -1.71
CA ALA A 453 -6.70 -16.89 -1.06
C ALA A 453 -7.24 -17.06 0.37
N GLN A 454 -6.99 -16.05 1.19
CA GLN A 454 -7.57 -15.88 2.52
C GLN A 454 -8.32 -14.55 2.55
N TYR A 455 -9.59 -14.59 2.94
CA TYR A 455 -10.42 -13.42 3.18
C TYR A 455 -10.63 -13.23 4.69
N ILE A 456 -10.39 -12.01 5.17
CA ILE A 456 -10.58 -11.64 6.57
C ILE A 456 -11.91 -10.89 6.67
N ALA A 457 -12.89 -11.49 7.35
CA ALA A 457 -14.22 -10.91 7.51
C ALA A 457 -14.25 -9.79 8.55
N ALA A 458 -15.35 -9.04 8.60
CA ALA A 458 -15.52 -7.89 9.50
C ALA A 458 -15.50 -8.25 10.99
N ASP A 459 -15.72 -9.51 11.35
CA ASP A 459 -15.66 -10.04 12.71
C ASP A 459 -14.31 -10.69 13.04
N GLY A 460 -13.32 -10.59 12.14
CA GLY A 460 -11.99 -11.20 12.27
C GLY A 460 -11.90 -12.64 11.79
N SER A 461 -13.00 -13.28 11.37
CA SER A 461 -12.98 -14.64 10.82
C SER A 461 -12.09 -14.71 9.57
N ARG A 462 -11.33 -15.80 9.42
CA ARG A 462 -10.44 -16.04 8.27
C ARG A 462 -10.99 -17.16 7.39
N ILE A 463 -11.51 -16.79 6.23
CA ILE A 463 -12.11 -17.70 5.26
C ILE A 463 -11.05 -18.02 4.21
N VAL A 464 -10.68 -19.29 4.07
CA VAL A 464 -9.63 -19.72 3.14
C VAL A 464 -10.25 -20.48 1.97
N SER A 465 -9.88 -20.10 0.74
CA SER A 465 -10.36 -20.77 -0.47
C SER A 465 -9.81 -22.19 -0.62
N ALA A 466 -10.44 -22.99 -1.47
CA ALA A 466 -9.77 -24.14 -2.06
C ALA A 466 -8.58 -23.69 -2.92
N VAL A 467 -7.66 -24.61 -3.20
CA VAL A 467 -6.55 -24.36 -4.13
C VAL A 467 -7.10 -24.24 -5.55
N CYS A 468 -6.72 -23.16 -6.24
CA CYS A 468 -6.98 -22.92 -7.66
C CYS A 468 -5.70 -23.21 -8.46
N PRO A 469 -5.64 -24.30 -9.24
CA PRO A 469 -4.50 -24.55 -10.11
C PRO A 469 -4.49 -23.54 -11.26
N VAL A 470 -3.31 -23.03 -11.59
CA VAL A 470 -3.07 -22.11 -12.70
C VAL A 470 -1.93 -22.65 -13.54
N LYS A 471 -2.15 -22.87 -14.83
CA LYS A 471 -1.12 -23.40 -15.73
C LYS A 471 -0.57 -22.31 -16.64
N VAL A 472 0.75 -22.09 -16.61
CA VAL A 472 1.46 -21.24 -17.57
C VAL A 472 2.08 -22.14 -18.64
N ARG A 473 1.74 -21.91 -19.91
CA ARG A 473 2.20 -22.71 -21.04
C ARG A 473 3.62 -22.33 -21.45
N PHE A 474 4.31 -23.29 -22.07
CA PHE A 474 5.59 -23.02 -22.72
C PHE A 474 5.33 -22.28 -24.04
N PRO A 475 6.10 -21.22 -24.35
CA PRO A 475 6.05 -20.59 -25.66
C PRO A 475 6.47 -21.59 -26.74
N VAL A 476 5.70 -21.68 -27.83
CA VAL A 476 5.89 -22.68 -28.89
C VAL A 476 6.62 -22.08 -30.08
N SER A 477 6.30 -20.84 -30.43
CA SER A 477 6.87 -20.12 -31.56
C SER A 477 7.94 -19.10 -31.13
N ARG A 478 8.70 -18.58 -32.10
CA ARG A 478 9.60 -17.45 -31.86
C ARG A 478 8.82 -16.18 -31.47
N ASP A 479 7.67 -15.96 -32.10
CA ASP A 479 6.81 -14.82 -31.79
C ASP A 479 6.27 -14.91 -30.36
N ASP A 480 5.92 -16.11 -29.89
CA ASP A 480 5.46 -16.34 -28.51
C ASP A 480 6.56 -15.95 -27.51
N HIS A 481 7.82 -16.34 -27.79
CA HIS A 481 8.96 -15.97 -26.95
C HIS A 481 9.18 -14.45 -26.95
N GLN A 482 9.17 -13.82 -28.12
CA GLN A 482 9.40 -12.38 -28.25
C GLN A 482 8.30 -11.56 -27.54
N VAL A 483 7.04 -11.94 -27.71
CA VAL A 483 5.95 -11.29 -27.01
C VAL A 483 6.03 -11.52 -25.50
N ALA A 484 6.40 -12.72 -25.04
CA ALA A 484 6.61 -12.97 -23.62
C ALA A 484 7.70 -12.06 -23.03
N GLU A 485 8.84 -11.89 -23.70
CA GLU A 485 9.91 -10.98 -23.27
C GLU A 485 9.45 -9.51 -23.22
N LEU A 486 8.65 -9.08 -24.20
CA LEU A 486 8.10 -7.73 -24.24
C LEU A 486 7.05 -7.46 -23.16
N MET A 487 6.39 -8.51 -22.64
CA MET A 487 5.29 -8.40 -21.67
C MET A 487 5.73 -8.64 -20.21
N LEU A 488 6.82 -9.39 -19.99
CA LEU A 488 7.34 -9.76 -18.67
C LEU A 488 8.42 -8.82 -18.11
N GLY A 489 8.65 -7.66 -18.74
CA GLY A 489 9.50 -6.63 -18.18
C GLY A 489 8.88 -5.92 -16.98
N GLU A 490 9.72 -5.33 -16.13
CA GLU A 490 9.28 -4.69 -14.88
C GLU A 490 8.33 -3.50 -15.12
N GLU A 491 8.67 -2.63 -16.08
CA GLU A 491 7.83 -1.48 -16.43
C GLU A 491 6.46 -1.91 -17.02
N GLN A 492 6.41 -3.04 -17.74
CA GLN A 492 5.17 -3.59 -18.29
C GLN A 492 4.28 -4.16 -17.20
N GLY A 493 4.87 -4.85 -16.22
CA GLY A 493 4.17 -5.28 -15.01
C GLY A 493 3.51 -4.11 -14.28
N MET A 494 4.25 -3.01 -14.10
CA MET A 494 3.71 -1.76 -13.55
C MET A 494 2.59 -1.18 -14.41
N LEU A 495 2.76 -1.13 -15.73
CA LEU A 495 1.73 -0.63 -16.65
C LEU A 495 0.44 -1.47 -16.60
N PHE A 496 0.52 -2.79 -16.44
CA PHE A 496 -0.67 -3.62 -16.22
C PHE A 496 -1.34 -3.32 -14.88
N SER A 497 -0.56 -3.19 -13.80
CA SER A 497 -1.07 -2.85 -12.47
C SER A 497 -1.76 -1.48 -12.41
N LEU A 498 -1.19 -0.48 -13.11
CA LEU A 498 -1.69 0.89 -13.17
C LEU A 498 -2.80 1.12 -14.22
N LEU A 499 -3.12 0.08 -15.01
CA LEU A 499 -3.95 0.18 -16.22
C LEU A 499 -3.45 1.28 -17.19
N GLY A 500 -2.13 1.44 -17.24
CA GLY A 500 -1.36 2.35 -18.10
C GLY A 500 -0.79 3.57 -17.36
N SER A 501 0.11 4.30 -17.99
CA SER A 501 0.70 5.52 -17.41
C SER A 501 1.47 6.30 -18.48
N ASP A 502 1.46 7.63 -18.38
CA ASP A 502 2.31 8.51 -19.20
C ASP A 502 3.61 8.88 -18.47
N SER A 503 3.89 8.28 -17.31
CA SER A 503 5.12 8.58 -16.58
C SER A 503 6.35 8.32 -17.46
N PRO A 504 7.26 9.30 -17.62
CA PRO A 504 8.48 9.09 -18.40
C PRO A 504 9.39 7.99 -17.85
N ARG A 505 9.20 7.62 -16.57
CA ARG A 505 9.86 6.49 -15.93
C ARG A 505 9.39 5.12 -16.41
N LEU A 506 8.24 5.06 -17.11
CA LEU A 506 7.65 3.86 -17.71
C LEU A 506 7.69 3.92 -19.25
N SER A 507 8.61 4.71 -19.81
CA SER A 507 8.66 4.95 -21.26
C SER A 507 9.18 3.73 -22.03
N ALA A 508 10.08 2.93 -21.47
CA ALA A 508 10.56 1.71 -22.12
C ALA A 508 9.48 0.63 -22.14
N GLY A 509 8.72 0.49 -21.05
CA GLY A 509 7.55 -0.39 -20.99
C GLY A 509 6.48 0.02 -22.00
N ASN A 510 6.19 1.32 -22.14
CA ASN A 510 5.26 1.81 -23.15
C ASN A 510 5.73 1.49 -24.57
N GLN A 511 7.02 1.67 -24.87
CA GLN A 511 7.61 1.33 -26.18
C GLN A 511 7.51 -0.17 -26.47
N ALA A 512 7.72 -1.03 -25.48
CA ALA A 512 7.55 -2.47 -25.63
C ALA A 512 6.10 -2.86 -25.93
N LEU A 513 5.12 -2.25 -25.25
CA LEU A 513 3.70 -2.47 -25.56
C LEU A 513 3.34 -1.95 -26.96
N ASP A 514 3.90 -0.82 -27.40
CA ASP A 514 3.74 -0.32 -28.76
C ASP A 514 4.36 -1.26 -29.80
N GLU A 515 5.49 -1.89 -29.49
CA GLU A 515 6.11 -2.93 -30.32
C GLU A 515 5.22 -4.18 -30.43
N VAL A 516 4.64 -4.65 -29.32
CA VAL A 516 3.67 -5.76 -29.34
C VAL A 516 2.49 -5.42 -30.25
N ILE A 517 1.93 -4.22 -30.16
CA ILE A 517 0.79 -3.80 -30.99
C ILE A 517 1.19 -3.68 -32.48
N GLY A 518 2.36 -3.08 -32.75
CA GLY A 518 2.81 -2.76 -34.11
C GLY A 518 3.36 -3.95 -34.88
N ARG A 519 4.23 -4.75 -34.26
CA ARG A 519 4.88 -5.91 -34.91
C ARG A 519 4.13 -7.21 -34.69
N HIS A 520 3.54 -7.40 -33.51
CA HIS A 520 2.87 -8.64 -33.11
C HIS A 520 1.35 -8.45 -32.94
N GLY A 521 0.74 -7.50 -33.65
CA GLY A 521 -0.65 -7.11 -33.43
C GLY A 521 -1.70 -8.22 -33.62
N GLN A 522 -1.36 -9.31 -34.32
CA GLN A 522 -2.22 -10.50 -34.48
C GLN A 522 -1.98 -11.58 -33.41
N HIS A 523 -0.92 -11.44 -32.61
CA HIS A 523 -0.66 -12.35 -31.50
C HIS A 523 -1.76 -12.21 -30.44
N PRO A 524 -2.26 -13.31 -29.84
CA PRO A 524 -3.35 -13.25 -28.86
C PRO A 524 -3.09 -12.28 -27.70
N LEU A 525 -1.84 -12.21 -27.22
CA LEU A 525 -1.48 -11.33 -26.09
C LEU A 525 -1.45 -9.84 -26.43
N ALA A 526 -1.48 -9.45 -27.71
CA ALA A 526 -1.53 -8.04 -28.11
C ALA A 526 -2.83 -7.34 -27.64
N VAL A 527 -3.87 -8.11 -27.29
CA VAL A 527 -5.10 -7.57 -26.68
C VAL A 527 -4.82 -6.84 -25.37
N TYR A 528 -3.91 -7.33 -24.52
CA TYR A 528 -3.62 -6.72 -23.22
C TYR A 528 -2.82 -5.42 -23.37
N ALA A 529 -1.88 -5.38 -24.31
CA ALA A 529 -1.18 -4.13 -24.67
C ALA A 529 -2.19 -3.07 -25.15
N ARG A 530 -3.13 -3.45 -26.03
CA ARG A 530 -4.21 -2.56 -26.47
C ARG A 530 -5.10 -2.11 -25.31
N MET A 531 -5.45 -3.03 -24.39
CA MET A 531 -6.27 -2.70 -23.22
C MET A 531 -5.64 -1.59 -22.39
N VAL A 532 -4.38 -1.76 -21.99
CA VAL A 532 -3.66 -0.78 -21.17
C VAL A 532 -3.50 0.56 -21.89
N LYS A 533 -3.09 0.56 -23.16
CA LYS A 533 -2.93 1.78 -23.96
C LYS A 533 -4.27 2.50 -24.16
N GLY A 534 -5.33 1.75 -24.44
CA GLY A 534 -6.68 2.26 -24.65
C GLY A 534 -7.31 2.85 -23.39
N LEU A 535 -7.17 2.18 -22.24
CA LEU A 535 -7.67 2.67 -20.96
C LEU A 535 -6.95 3.97 -20.55
N ASN A 536 -5.63 4.02 -20.72
CA ASN A 536 -4.86 5.22 -20.43
C ASN A 536 -5.21 6.39 -21.37
N ALA A 537 -5.38 6.13 -22.67
CA ALA A 537 -5.80 7.14 -23.64
C ALA A 537 -7.22 7.69 -23.34
N GLU A 538 -8.12 6.86 -22.81
CA GLU A 538 -9.47 7.29 -22.44
C GLU A 538 -9.49 8.25 -21.26
N ARG A 539 -8.57 8.18 -20.30
CA ARG A 539 -8.58 9.07 -19.14
C ARG A 539 -7.78 10.35 -19.36
N GLU A 540 -8.04 11.34 -18.50
CA GLU A 540 -7.09 12.43 -18.24
C GLU A 540 -5.84 11.86 -17.55
N PHE A 541 -4.72 12.57 -17.62
CA PHE A 541 -3.51 12.21 -16.88
C PHE A 541 -2.85 13.44 -16.28
N LYS A 542 -2.74 13.48 -14.96
CA LYS A 542 -2.05 14.51 -14.19
C LYS A 542 -0.56 14.23 -14.14
N GLU A 543 0.20 15.17 -14.67
CA GLU A 543 1.64 15.13 -14.74
C GLU A 543 2.24 16.21 -13.83
N LEU A 544 3.12 15.81 -12.90
CA LEU A 544 3.90 16.73 -12.11
C LEU A 544 5.14 17.14 -12.91
N THR A 545 5.13 18.38 -13.40
CA THR A 545 6.20 18.93 -14.25
C THR A 545 7.35 19.50 -13.41
N PRO A 546 8.56 19.71 -14.00
CA PRO A 546 9.65 20.38 -13.31
C PRO A 546 9.22 21.73 -12.72
N GLY A 547 9.59 21.98 -11.46
CA GLY A 547 9.16 23.17 -10.71
C GLY A 547 7.79 23.03 -10.03
N ASN A 548 7.40 21.80 -9.67
CA ASN A 548 6.21 21.47 -8.87
C ASN A 548 4.90 22.05 -9.41
N ARG A 549 4.67 21.94 -10.72
CA ARG A 549 3.39 22.35 -11.36
C ARG A 549 2.65 21.15 -11.92
N LEU A 550 1.35 21.07 -11.67
CA LEU A 550 0.49 20.03 -12.22
C LEU A 550 0.01 20.42 -13.62
N ARG A 551 0.27 19.56 -14.62
CA ARG A 551 -0.24 19.66 -15.99
C ARG A 551 -1.24 18.53 -16.21
N VAL A 552 -2.41 18.84 -16.75
CA VAL A 552 -3.41 17.80 -17.11
C VAL A 552 -3.35 17.51 -18.60
N ARG A 553 -2.98 16.27 -18.98
CA ARG A 553 -3.18 15.74 -20.34
C ARG A 553 -4.66 15.40 -20.52
N LEU A 554 -5.28 15.99 -21.54
CA LEU A 554 -6.64 15.66 -21.94
C LEU A 554 -6.75 14.24 -22.54
N PRO A 555 -7.92 13.58 -22.44
CA PRO A 555 -8.16 12.30 -23.08
C PRO A 555 -7.85 12.32 -24.58
N ASN A 556 -7.42 11.17 -25.13
CA ASN A 556 -7.34 10.91 -26.56
C ASN A 556 -8.41 9.87 -26.97
N PRO A 557 -9.67 10.29 -27.16
CA PRO A 557 -10.75 9.34 -27.37
C PRO A 557 -10.63 8.56 -28.69
N LYS A 558 -9.95 9.11 -29.71
CA LYS A 558 -9.71 8.37 -30.98
C LYS A 558 -8.85 7.13 -30.74
N GLN A 559 -7.73 7.30 -30.05
CA GLN A 559 -6.85 6.19 -29.68
C GLN A 559 -7.53 5.22 -28.70
N GLY A 560 -8.32 5.75 -27.75
CA GLY A 560 -9.14 4.94 -26.85
C GLY A 560 -10.11 4.03 -27.63
N ILE A 561 -10.86 4.58 -28.58
CA ILE A 561 -11.80 3.82 -29.43
C ILE A 561 -11.07 2.76 -30.25
N GLU A 562 -9.95 3.12 -30.89
CA GLU A 562 -9.16 2.19 -31.72
C GLU A 562 -8.75 0.94 -30.93
N HIS A 563 -8.11 1.14 -29.78
CA HIS A 563 -7.61 0.03 -28.98
C HIS A 563 -8.74 -0.73 -28.27
N LEU A 564 -9.65 -0.03 -27.58
CA LEU A 564 -10.69 -0.68 -26.79
C LEU A 564 -11.74 -1.40 -27.65
N SER A 565 -11.97 -0.98 -28.89
CA SER A 565 -12.84 -1.71 -29.83
C SER A 565 -12.28 -3.08 -30.20
N ALA A 566 -10.96 -3.23 -30.29
CA ALA A 566 -10.33 -4.53 -30.53
C ALA A 566 -10.49 -5.43 -29.30
N VAL A 567 -10.24 -4.88 -28.10
CA VAL A 567 -10.37 -5.60 -26.83
C VAL A 567 -11.81 -6.05 -26.59
N ALA A 568 -12.80 -5.20 -26.89
CA ALA A 568 -14.22 -5.53 -26.69
C ALA A 568 -14.74 -6.69 -27.57
N ARG A 569 -13.99 -7.09 -28.61
CA ARG A 569 -14.32 -8.22 -29.49
C ARG A 569 -13.55 -9.49 -29.14
N ASP A 570 -12.56 -9.38 -28.26
CA ASP A 570 -11.67 -10.48 -27.92
C ASP A 570 -12.29 -11.38 -26.84
N PRO A 571 -12.28 -12.71 -27.01
CA PRO A 571 -12.85 -13.64 -26.03
C PRO A 571 -11.95 -13.91 -24.83
N GLY A 572 -10.66 -13.52 -24.87
CA GLY A 572 -9.65 -13.85 -23.87
C GLY A 572 -9.67 -12.98 -22.60
N ILE A 573 -10.41 -11.87 -22.61
CA ILE A 573 -10.55 -10.98 -21.45
C ILE A 573 -11.62 -11.50 -20.49
N ASP A 574 -11.32 -11.52 -19.19
CA ASP A 574 -12.30 -11.92 -18.16
C ASP A 574 -13.52 -10.99 -18.15
N ASN A 575 -14.66 -11.51 -17.70
CA ASN A 575 -15.94 -10.81 -17.82
C ASN A 575 -15.99 -9.47 -17.05
N ILE A 576 -15.31 -9.36 -15.91
CA ILE A 576 -15.31 -8.14 -15.10
C ILE A 576 -14.45 -7.07 -15.79
N THR A 577 -13.27 -7.44 -16.29
CA THR A 577 -12.42 -6.53 -17.08
C THR A 577 -13.07 -6.13 -18.41
N LEU A 578 -13.73 -7.07 -19.09
CA LEU A 578 -14.47 -6.77 -20.33
C LEU A 578 -15.60 -5.76 -20.09
N ASN A 579 -16.33 -5.88 -18.99
CA ASN A 579 -17.34 -4.90 -18.59
C ASN A 579 -16.74 -3.50 -18.40
N LEU A 580 -15.60 -3.40 -17.71
CA LEU A 580 -14.86 -2.14 -17.56
C LEU A 580 -14.47 -1.56 -18.94
N VAL A 581 -13.85 -2.38 -19.80
CA VAL A 581 -13.41 -1.97 -21.14
C VAL A 581 -14.57 -1.44 -21.97
N MET A 582 -15.72 -2.11 -21.99
CA MET A 582 -16.88 -1.68 -22.79
C MET A 582 -17.48 -0.37 -22.28
N ARG A 583 -17.53 -0.15 -20.95
CA ARG A 583 -17.96 1.14 -20.37
C ARG A 583 -17.00 2.28 -20.71
N ARG A 584 -15.70 2.03 -20.68
CA ARG A 584 -14.66 2.99 -21.07
C ARG A 584 -14.72 3.31 -22.56
N LEU A 585 -14.95 2.30 -23.40
CA LEU A 585 -15.18 2.49 -24.83
C LEU A 585 -16.40 3.37 -25.11
N ALA A 586 -17.53 3.16 -24.43
CA ALA A 586 -18.71 4.02 -24.59
C ALA A 586 -18.44 5.47 -24.20
N ARG A 587 -17.67 5.70 -23.12
CA ARG A 587 -17.26 7.05 -22.72
C ARG A 587 -16.34 7.71 -23.76
N ALA A 588 -15.43 6.95 -24.36
CA ALA A 588 -14.59 7.45 -25.45
C ALA A 588 -15.41 7.87 -26.69
N GLU A 589 -16.42 7.08 -27.08
CA GLU A 589 -17.36 7.42 -28.17
C GLU A 589 -18.17 8.69 -27.84
N ALA A 590 -18.70 8.79 -26.62
CA ALA A 590 -19.42 9.99 -26.17
C ALA A 590 -18.55 11.26 -26.23
N ARG A 591 -17.26 11.14 -25.85
CA ARG A 591 -16.28 12.24 -25.95
C ARG A 591 -15.88 12.62 -27.38
N GLN A 592 -16.12 11.75 -28.38
CA GLN A 592 -16.07 12.13 -29.80
C GLN A 592 -17.36 12.82 -30.28
N GLY A 593 -18.36 12.97 -29.41
CA GLY A 593 -19.68 13.51 -29.76
C GLY A 593 -20.64 12.47 -30.33
N ASP A 594 -20.35 11.17 -30.25
CA ASP A 594 -21.21 10.10 -30.75
C ASP A 594 -21.91 9.33 -29.61
N LEU A 595 -22.90 9.99 -29.00
CA LEU A 595 -23.72 9.39 -27.95
C LEU A 595 -24.52 8.17 -28.45
N GLY A 596 -24.84 8.13 -29.75
CA GLY A 596 -25.52 7.00 -30.38
C GLY A 596 -24.66 5.74 -30.35
N ARG A 597 -23.39 5.83 -30.74
CA ARG A 597 -22.43 4.72 -30.61
C ARG A 597 -22.16 4.36 -29.16
N ALA A 598 -22.03 5.34 -28.27
CA ALA A 598 -21.85 5.08 -26.84
C ALA A 598 -22.98 4.19 -26.28
N ASN A 599 -24.24 4.52 -26.59
CA ASN A 599 -25.40 3.72 -26.19
C ASN A 599 -25.38 2.32 -26.84
N ALA A 600 -25.03 2.22 -28.12
CA ALA A 600 -24.92 0.95 -28.82
C ALA A 600 -23.82 0.03 -28.23
N VAL A 601 -22.72 0.58 -27.72
CA VAL A 601 -21.70 -0.18 -26.98
C VAL A 601 -22.27 -0.74 -25.68
N MET A 602 -23.08 0.04 -24.96
CA MET A 602 -23.75 -0.43 -23.73
C MET A 602 -24.80 -1.51 -23.99
N ASP A 603 -25.58 -1.40 -25.06
CA ASP A 603 -26.53 -2.45 -25.46
C ASP A 603 -25.80 -3.74 -25.86
N ARG A 604 -24.69 -3.61 -26.61
CA ARG A 604 -23.82 -4.74 -26.95
C ARG A 604 -23.21 -5.39 -25.72
N MET A 605 -22.82 -4.59 -24.72
CA MET A 605 -22.29 -5.12 -23.46
C MET A 605 -23.31 -6.05 -22.78
N VAL A 606 -24.56 -5.61 -22.66
CA VAL A 606 -25.64 -6.44 -22.10
C VAL A 606 -25.82 -7.72 -22.92
N ALA A 607 -25.95 -7.60 -24.25
CA ALA A 607 -26.14 -8.76 -25.12
C ALA A 607 -24.97 -9.76 -25.06
N THR A 608 -23.72 -9.28 -24.97
CA THR A 608 -22.53 -10.12 -24.82
C THR A 608 -22.61 -10.95 -23.53
N PHE A 609 -22.97 -10.35 -22.39
CA PHE A 609 -23.04 -11.09 -21.13
C PHE A 609 -24.26 -12.03 -21.04
N GLU A 610 -25.37 -11.70 -21.70
CA GLU A 610 -26.49 -12.62 -21.89
C GLU A 610 -26.07 -13.86 -22.70
N ALA A 611 -25.35 -13.66 -23.81
CA ALA A 611 -24.84 -14.75 -24.63
C ALA A 611 -23.80 -15.62 -23.89
N LYS A 612 -23.05 -15.04 -22.94
CA LYS A 612 -22.12 -15.79 -22.07
C LYS A 612 -22.83 -16.55 -20.94
N GLY A 613 -24.15 -16.46 -20.81
CA GLY A 613 -24.92 -17.22 -19.81
C GLY A 613 -24.64 -16.79 -18.36
N VAL A 614 -24.32 -15.51 -18.14
CA VAL A 614 -24.11 -14.96 -16.79
C VAL A 614 -25.41 -15.09 -15.97
N ASN A 615 -25.29 -15.40 -14.68
CA ASN A 615 -26.44 -15.58 -13.78
C ASN A 615 -27.37 -14.35 -13.77
N GLU A 616 -28.69 -14.57 -13.71
CA GLU A 616 -29.72 -13.51 -13.77
C GLU A 616 -29.54 -12.37 -12.76
N ILE A 617 -29.07 -12.66 -11.55
CA ILE A 617 -28.82 -11.62 -10.54
C ILE A 617 -27.67 -10.70 -10.99
N VAL A 618 -26.59 -11.29 -11.49
CA VAL A 618 -25.44 -10.55 -12.04
C VAL A 618 -25.84 -9.83 -13.32
N MET A 619 -26.67 -10.43 -14.17
CA MET A 619 -27.24 -9.77 -15.35
C MET A 619 -28.08 -8.55 -14.97
N GLY A 620 -28.88 -8.62 -13.90
CA GLY A 620 -29.61 -7.47 -13.36
C GLY A 620 -28.68 -6.33 -12.93
N GLN A 621 -27.51 -6.65 -12.36
CA GLN A 621 -26.48 -5.65 -12.02
C GLN A 621 -25.85 -5.05 -13.29
N ILE A 622 -25.52 -5.87 -14.29
CA ILE A 622 -24.94 -5.43 -15.57
C ILE A 622 -25.91 -4.50 -16.32
N ARG A 623 -27.19 -4.86 -16.42
CA ARG A 623 -28.24 -4.01 -17.03
C ARG A 623 -28.34 -2.66 -16.31
N ARG A 624 -28.32 -2.66 -14.97
CA ARG A 624 -28.31 -1.43 -14.17
C ARG A 624 -27.06 -0.57 -14.42
N GLN A 625 -25.88 -1.19 -14.48
CA GLN A 625 -24.63 -0.49 -14.79
C GLN A 625 -24.67 0.15 -16.18
N ALA A 626 -25.22 -0.55 -17.18
CA ALA A 626 -25.38 -0.02 -18.53
C ALA A 626 -26.27 1.25 -18.52
N GLU A 627 -27.45 1.18 -17.89
CA GLU A 627 -28.37 2.33 -17.83
C GLU A 627 -27.82 3.52 -17.04
N LEU A 628 -27.14 3.26 -15.91
CA LEU A 628 -26.45 4.30 -15.15
C LEU A 628 -25.34 4.96 -15.99
N THR A 629 -24.59 4.16 -16.76
CA THR A 629 -23.53 4.67 -17.65
C THR A 629 -24.14 5.53 -18.75
N LYS A 630 -25.19 5.07 -19.44
CA LYS A 630 -25.89 5.88 -20.47
C LYS A 630 -26.39 7.21 -19.92
N THR A 631 -27.00 7.19 -18.72
CA THR A 631 -27.50 8.39 -18.04
C THR A 631 -26.36 9.36 -17.72
N ALA A 632 -25.25 8.87 -17.17
CA ALA A 632 -24.09 9.68 -16.86
C ALA A 632 -23.47 10.31 -18.13
N LEU A 633 -23.33 9.54 -19.21
CA LEU A 633 -22.80 10.04 -20.48
C LEU A 633 -23.70 11.11 -21.11
N ALA A 634 -25.03 10.95 -21.03
CA ALA A 634 -25.96 11.98 -21.52
C ALA A 634 -25.81 13.29 -20.74
N ALA A 635 -25.60 13.22 -19.42
CA ALA A 635 -25.38 14.38 -18.57
C ALA A 635 -24.00 15.04 -18.75
N GLU A 636 -22.97 14.27 -19.16
CA GLU A 636 -21.64 14.82 -19.46
C GLU A 636 -21.60 15.59 -20.80
N VAL A 637 -22.51 15.30 -21.73
CA VAL A 637 -22.56 15.87 -23.09
C VAL A 637 -23.62 16.99 -23.21
N SER A 638 -24.58 17.07 -22.29
CA SER A 638 -25.56 18.17 -22.16
C SER A 638 -24.96 19.40 -21.51
#